data_AF-A0A412Q0M6-F1
#
_entry.id   AF-A0A412Q0M6-F1
#
_cell.length_a   1.000
_cell.length_b   1.000
_cell.length_c   1.000
_cell.angle_alpha   90.00
_cell.angle_beta   90.00
_cell.angle_gamma   90.00
#
_symmetry.space_group_name_H-M   'P 1'
#
loop_
_entity.id
_entity.type
_entity.pdbx_description
1 polymer ?
#
loop_
_entity_poly.entity_id
_entity_poly.type
_entity_poly.pdbx_seq_one_letter_code
_entity_poly.pdbx_strand_id
1 'polypeptide(L)'
;MNNGEYWQKRFELLEQAAHQRGVQCYADIEKQYRQTQKQLEGQIAAWYQRFASNNGVTLAEAKRMLNAKELAELKWDVNQYIQYGQENAINGTWVKQLENASARFHISRLEALKLQTQQSIEVMFGNQLDSIDSTMRNVYKSGYYHTAYEIQKGVGVGWDFSALDDKQISKVINKPWAVDGKNFSERIWGNRQKLVNELNNTLTQNIILGKDPQKAIDEIARKMNTSKTNAGRLVMTEEAFFSSAAQKDCFDELDVEQFEIVATLDSHTSDICRGMDGKHFPMSEWKVGVTAPPFHVHCRSTTVPYFDDEFDAVGERAARDEETGKTYFVPGNMTYKEWEKSFVNGGDKSGLQEASPDDTIKAKEEIKQVAEELKIDNFPDAFKAKGELKNTQALVDYINGLEGADANVVALYNSMAKLETIENNGIPFKISHGKNHAVSTSTYTLTGNLADVKLTIPKLQGENLAGQVNTTLHEEMHLMDLYGRKDPSKSGNWFSTSRTVLMDVFKSTSDSISDEVADLFAEHKKEYRRVRDEVNAKYQNLISELNNSVMDKTFQGSLADYKKQYNKLVSAMNDERDYMARNIMGGGIGNLEDIYDALSGGVFRDKGTVMYGHGSSYYRSQESRVHETIANYAALSITRPDLIELLKADKPDLVAELDATIIELLKKAGEE
;
A
#
# COMPACT_ATOMS: atom_id res chain seq x y z
N MET A 1 -21.22 -21.17 -18.66
CA MET A 1 -20.15 -21.94 -18.02
C MET A 1 -20.82 -22.91 -17.09
N ASN A 2 -20.36 -24.15 -17.08
CA ASN A 2 -20.74 -25.08 -16.02
C ASN A 2 -20.25 -24.48 -14.67
N ASN A 3 -20.95 -24.72 -13.56
CA ASN A 3 -20.64 -24.14 -12.24
C ASN A 3 -19.13 -24.31 -11.90
N GLY A 4 -18.58 -25.51 -12.18
CA GLY A 4 -17.16 -25.81 -12.00
C GLY A 4 -16.19 -24.96 -12.84
N GLU A 5 -16.49 -24.65 -14.11
CA GLU A 5 -15.57 -23.86 -14.97
C GLU A 5 -15.44 -22.40 -14.49
N TYR A 6 -16.53 -21.85 -13.93
CA TYR A 6 -16.51 -20.53 -13.33
C TYR A 6 -15.57 -20.52 -12.12
N TRP A 7 -15.77 -21.44 -11.17
CA TRP A 7 -14.95 -21.50 -9.95
C TRP A 7 -13.49 -21.78 -10.26
N GLN A 8 -13.20 -22.74 -11.15
CA GLN A 8 -11.85 -23.06 -11.59
C GLN A 8 -11.12 -21.81 -12.08
N LYS A 9 -11.70 -21.05 -13.02
CA LYS A 9 -11.07 -19.85 -13.56
C LYS A 9 -10.82 -18.77 -12.51
N ARG A 10 -11.74 -18.57 -11.56
CA ARG A 10 -11.60 -17.51 -10.55
C ARG A 10 -10.53 -17.88 -9.51
N PHE A 11 -10.52 -19.12 -9.05
CA PHE A 11 -9.57 -19.58 -8.05
C PHE A 11 -8.18 -19.83 -8.63
N GLU A 12 -8.05 -20.12 -9.93
CA GLU A 12 -6.78 -20.07 -10.66
C GLU A 12 -6.17 -18.66 -10.65
N LEU A 13 -6.99 -17.61 -10.84
CA LEU A 13 -6.50 -16.23 -10.77
C LEU A 13 -6.06 -15.85 -9.35
N LEU A 14 -6.78 -16.31 -8.32
CA LEU A 14 -6.39 -16.09 -6.92
C LEU A 14 -5.07 -16.81 -6.59
N GLU A 15 -4.91 -18.06 -7.04
CA GLU A 15 -3.66 -18.80 -6.90
C GLU A 15 -2.52 -18.07 -7.61
N GLN A 16 -2.73 -17.63 -8.85
CA GLN A 16 -1.71 -16.93 -9.61
C GLN A 16 -1.28 -15.63 -8.90
N ALA A 17 -2.22 -14.88 -8.32
CA ALA A 17 -1.92 -13.67 -7.56
C ALA A 17 -1.12 -13.97 -6.28
N ALA A 18 -1.49 -15.01 -5.52
CA ALA A 18 -0.74 -15.46 -4.36
C ALA A 18 0.68 -15.94 -4.74
N HIS A 19 0.78 -16.72 -5.81
CA HIS A 19 2.04 -17.21 -6.36
C HIS A 19 3.00 -16.08 -6.73
N GLN A 20 2.50 -15.03 -7.40
CA GLN A 20 3.32 -13.85 -7.74
C GLN A 20 3.85 -13.13 -6.50
N ARG A 21 3.11 -13.08 -5.40
CA ARG A 21 3.62 -12.53 -4.13
C ARG A 21 4.75 -13.39 -3.56
N GLY A 22 4.63 -14.72 -3.64
CA GLY A 22 5.71 -15.64 -3.30
C GLY A 22 6.96 -15.42 -4.15
N VAL A 23 6.80 -15.26 -5.46
CA VAL A 23 7.90 -14.98 -6.40
C VAL A 23 8.59 -13.65 -6.06
N GLN A 24 7.82 -12.60 -5.77
CA GLN A 24 8.36 -11.29 -5.39
C GLN A 24 9.13 -11.36 -4.06
N CYS A 25 8.56 -12.02 -3.05
CA CYS A 25 9.25 -12.24 -1.77
C CYS A 25 10.57 -13.00 -1.96
N TYR A 26 10.60 -14.03 -2.82
CA TYR A 26 11.83 -14.73 -3.14
C TYR A 26 12.86 -13.83 -3.83
N ALA A 27 12.44 -12.96 -4.76
CA ALA A 27 13.33 -12.00 -5.41
C ALA A 27 13.96 -11.01 -4.40
N ASP A 28 13.18 -10.54 -3.43
CA ASP A 28 13.66 -9.67 -2.37
C ASP A 28 14.66 -10.38 -1.44
N ILE A 29 14.39 -11.63 -1.08
CA ILE A 29 15.34 -12.47 -0.33
C ILE A 29 16.62 -12.70 -1.14
N GLU A 30 16.52 -12.98 -2.45
CA GLU A 30 17.70 -13.12 -3.29
C GLU A 30 18.57 -11.84 -3.27
N LYS A 31 17.95 -10.66 -3.28
CA LYS A 31 18.67 -9.38 -3.13
C LYS A 31 19.40 -9.30 -1.78
N GLN A 32 18.75 -9.67 -0.68
CA GLN A 32 19.37 -9.71 0.66
C GLN A 32 20.58 -10.67 0.70
N TYR A 33 20.46 -11.86 0.09
CA TYR A 33 21.57 -12.82 -0.02
C TYR A 33 22.72 -12.27 -0.86
N ARG A 34 22.46 -11.63 -2.00
CA ARG A 34 23.50 -11.03 -2.86
C ARG A 34 24.26 -9.91 -2.14
N GLN A 35 23.55 -9.05 -1.42
CA GLN A 35 24.16 -7.98 -0.62
C GLN A 35 25.05 -8.55 0.49
N THR A 36 24.52 -9.53 1.23
CA THR A 36 25.24 -10.19 2.32
C THR A 36 26.46 -10.94 1.81
N GLN A 37 26.34 -11.65 0.69
CA GLN A 37 27.47 -12.32 0.06
C GLN A 37 28.57 -11.31 -0.26
N LYS A 38 28.27 -10.20 -0.95
CA LYS A 38 29.27 -9.16 -1.26
C LYS A 38 29.94 -8.60 0.01
N GLN A 39 29.18 -8.43 1.09
CA GLN A 39 29.71 -7.99 2.38
C GLN A 39 30.67 -9.02 2.99
N LEU A 40 30.30 -10.31 2.98
CA LEU A 40 31.16 -11.40 3.45
C LEU A 40 32.45 -11.48 2.64
N GLU A 41 32.36 -11.41 1.31
CA GLU A 41 33.54 -11.40 0.41
C GLU A 41 34.48 -10.24 0.75
N GLY A 42 33.93 -9.04 0.96
CA GLY A 42 34.70 -7.86 1.35
C GLY A 42 35.34 -7.98 2.73
N GLN A 43 34.61 -8.49 3.73
CA GLN A 43 35.13 -8.72 5.09
C GLN A 43 36.27 -9.73 5.08
N ILE A 44 36.11 -10.84 4.36
CA ILE A 44 37.13 -11.89 4.23
C ILE A 44 38.34 -11.35 3.48
N ALA A 45 38.15 -10.71 2.33
CA ALA A 45 39.26 -10.15 1.54
C ALA A 45 40.06 -9.10 2.33
N ALA A 46 39.38 -8.17 3.02
CA ALA A 46 40.02 -7.17 3.86
C ALA A 46 40.81 -7.80 5.00
N TRP A 47 40.27 -8.85 5.63
CA TRP A 47 40.96 -9.58 6.68
C TRP A 47 42.23 -10.27 6.17
N TYR A 48 42.15 -10.97 5.02
CA TYR A 48 43.32 -11.59 4.40
C TYR A 48 44.36 -10.54 3.97
N GLN A 49 43.95 -9.40 3.39
CA GLN A 49 44.88 -8.33 3.02
C GLN A 49 45.65 -7.76 4.22
N ARG A 50 44.99 -7.63 5.38
CA ARG A 50 45.65 -7.11 6.60
C ARG A 50 46.70 -8.06 7.18
N PHE A 51 46.56 -9.36 6.96
CA PHE A 51 47.32 -10.37 7.70
C PHE A 51 48.09 -11.36 6.84
N ALA A 52 47.99 -11.30 5.50
CA ALA A 52 48.66 -12.22 4.61
C ALA A 52 50.15 -11.87 4.41
N SER A 53 50.99 -12.91 4.45
CA SER A 53 52.40 -12.87 4.08
C SER A 53 52.60 -13.82 2.90
N ASN A 54 53.20 -13.37 1.77
CA ASN A 54 53.43 -14.20 0.57
C ASN A 54 52.19 -14.98 0.07
N ASN A 55 51.08 -14.29 -0.18
CA ASN A 55 49.83 -14.82 -0.75
C ASN A 55 48.92 -15.68 0.16
N GLY A 56 49.15 -15.72 1.49
CA GLY A 56 48.24 -16.40 2.42
C GLY A 56 48.42 -15.98 3.89
N VAL A 57 47.44 -16.33 4.74
CA VAL A 57 47.53 -16.13 6.20
C VAL A 57 47.92 -17.46 6.85
N THR A 58 49.01 -17.49 7.61
CA THR A 58 49.40 -18.70 8.35
C THR A 58 48.45 -18.97 9.52
N LEU A 59 48.32 -20.24 9.93
CA LEU A 59 47.54 -20.60 11.12
C LEU A 59 48.04 -19.86 12.39
N ALA A 60 49.34 -19.59 12.48
CA ALA A 60 49.94 -18.84 13.58
C ALA A 60 49.49 -17.37 13.58
N GLU A 61 49.45 -16.72 12.40
CA GLU A 61 48.95 -15.35 12.27
C GLU A 61 47.45 -15.25 12.55
N ALA A 62 46.65 -16.20 12.07
CA ALA A 62 45.20 -16.23 12.30
C ALA A 62 44.83 -16.44 13.78
N LYS A 63 45.64 -17.22 14.52
CA LYS A 63 45.48 -17.46 15.95
C LYS A 63 46.11 -16.38 16.83
N ARG A 64 46.82 -15.40 16.25
CA ARG A 64 47.39 -14.29 17.00
C ARG A 64 46.27 -13.45 17.61
N MET A 65 46.48 -13.05 18.87
CA MET A 65 45.57 -12.15 19.57
C MET A 65 45.59 -10.77 18.91
N LEU A 66 44.44 -10.10 18.89
CA LEU A 66 44.35 -8.71 18.48
C LEU A 66 45.25 -7.84 19.35
N ASN A 67 45.97 -6.90 18.73
CA ASN A 67 46.69 -5.86 19.45
C ASN A 67 45.72 -4.79 19.99
N ALA A 68 46.22 -3.84 20.79
CA ALA A 68 45.38 -2.83 21.43
C ALA A 68 44.53 -2.00 20.45
N LYS A 69 45.09 -1.66 19.28
CA LYS A 69 44.37 -0.90 18.24
C LYS A 69 43.30 -1.76 17.57
N GLU A 70 43.67 -2.97 17.15
CA GLU A 70 42.74 -3.92 16.51
C GLU A 70 41.58 -4.30 17.44
N LEU A 71 41.86 -4.46 18.75
CA LEU A 71 40.85 -4.77 19.75
C LEU A 71 39.89 -3.59 19.97
N ALA A 72 40.39 -2.36 19.95
CA ALA A 72 39.55 -1.16 20.06
C ALA A 72 38.62 -1.02 18.84
N GLU A 73 39.12 -1.26 17.62
CA GLU A 73 38.32 -1.30 16.39
C GLU A 73 37.23 -2.38 16.47
N LEU A 74 37.57 -3.60 16.88
CA LEU A 74 36.58 -4.67 17.04
C LEU A 74 35.49 -4.30 18.06
N LYS A 75 35.86 -3.72 19.21
CA LYS A 75 34.89 -3.31 20.22
C LYS A 75 33.93 -2.24 19.69
N TRP A 76 34.45 -1.32 18.88
CA TRP A 76 33.62 -0.33 18.19
C TRP A 76 32.59 -1.00 17.27
N ASP A 77 33.05 -1.89 16.37
CA ASP A 77 32.18 -2.64 15.46
C ASP A 77 31.12 -3.46 16.22
N VAL A 78 31.53 -4.20 17.25
CA VAL A 78 30.62 -5.04 18.04
C VAL A 78 29.57 -4.20 18.77
N ASN A 79 29.92 -3.00 19.26
CA ASN A 79 28.94 -2.10 19.86
C ASN A 79 27.92 -1.60 18.83
N GLN A 80 28.36 -1.30 17.60
CA GLN A 80 27.43 -0.97 16.51
C GLN A 80 26.52 -2.16 16.18
N TYR A 81 27.02 -3.39 16.25
CA TYR A 81 26.21 -4.59 16.01
C TYR A 81 25.17 -4.82 17.12
N ILE A 82 25.54 -4.56 18.38
CA ILE A 82 24.61 -4.62 19.52
C ILE A 82 23.51 -3.57 19.37
N GLN A 83 23.88 -2.33 19.04
CA GLN A 83 22.93 -1.25 18.80
C GLN A 83 21.96 -1.62 17.67
N TYR A 84 22.49 -2.07 16.54
CA TYR A 84 21.68 -2.53 15.41
C TYR A 84 20.74 -3.67 15.82
N GLY A 85 21.22 -4.64 16.61
CA GLY A 85 20.40 -5.75 17.10
C GLY A 85 19.28 -5.33 18.04
N GLN A 86 19.50 -4.31 18.87
CA GLN A 86 18.49 -3.73 19.76
C GLN A 86 17.43 -2.92 19.00
N GLU A 87 17.86 -2.16 17.97
CA GLU A 87 16.97 -1.35 17.13
C GLU A 87 16.09 -2.18 16.19
N ASN A 88 16.53 -3.38 15.80
CA ASN A 88 15.88 -4.23 14.79
C ASN A 88 15.39 -5.58 15.35
N ALA A 89 15.17 -5.67 16.66
CA ALA A 89 14.62 -6.87 17.33
C ALA A 89 15.30 -8.21 16.98
N ILE A 90 16.62 -8.19 16.75
CA ILE A 90 17.41 -9.39 16.40
C ILE A 90 17.49 -10.33 17.60
N ASN A 91 17.65 -11.63 17.34
CA ASN A 91 17.79 -12.70 18.34
C ASN A 91 18.65 -12.29 19.56
N GLY A 92 18.01 -12.15 20.73
CA GLY A 92 18.68 -11.72 21.97
C GLY A 92 19.80 -12.65 22.45
N THR A 93 19.85 -13.90 21.98
CA THR A 93 20.98 -14.80 22.26
C THR A 93 22.25 -14.35 21.55
N TRP A 94 22.13 -13.86 20.31
CA TRP A 94 23.26 -13.35 19.55
C TRP A 94 23.76 -12.02 20.11
N VAL A 95 22.84 -11.11 20.49
CA VAL A 95 23.20 -9.86 21.18
C VAL A 95 24.01 -10.13 22.45
N LYS A 96 23.60 -11.11 23.26
CA LYS A 96 24.39 -11.54 24.43
C LYS A 96 25.75 -12.12 24.07
N GLN A 97 25.87 -12.83 22.95
CA GLN A 97 27.17 -13.33 22.48
C GLN A 97 28.09 -12.17 22.06
N LEU A 98 27.55 -11.14 21.41
CA LEU A 98 28.26 -9.92 21.06
C LEU A 98 28.69 -9.13 22.31
N GLU A 99 27.81 -8.95 23.29
CA GLU A 99 28.15 -8.30 24.57
C GLU A 99 29.30 -9.03 25.27
N ASN A 100 29.21 -10.36 25.35
CA ASN A 100 30.26 -11.20 25.91
C ASN A 100 31.57 -11.09 25.12
N ALA A 101 31.50 -10.97 23.80
CA ALA A 101 32.68 -10.78 22.96
C ALA A 101 33.31 -9.39 23.16
N SER A 102 32.50 -8.33 23.25
CA SER A 102 32.95 -6.94 23.51
C SER A 102 33.67 -6.80 24.85
N ALA A 103 33.23 -7.56 25.86
CA ALA A 103 33.83 -7.55 27.18
C ALA A 103 35.19 -8.27 27.27
N ARG A 104 35.56 -9.12 26.29
CA ARG A 104 36.83 -9.88 26.35
C ARG A 104 38.06 -8.97 26.22
N PHE A 105 39.11 -9.34 26.96
CA PHE A 105 40.44 -8.70 26.85
C PHE A 105 41.34 -9.36 25.78
N HIS A 106 41.06 -10.63 25.45
CA HIS A 106 41.84 -11.40 24.47
C HIS A 106 40.89 -12.09 23.50
N ILE A 107 41.07 -11.83 22.21
CA ILE A 107 40.36 -12.46 21.11
C ILE A 107 41.33 -12.60 19.93
N SER A 108 41.27 -13.75 19.25
CA SER A 108 42.12 -14.00 18.09
C SER A 108 41.57 -13.32 16.83
N ARG A 109 42.44 -13.07 15.85
CA ARG A 109 42.05 -12.52 14.54
C ARG A 109 41.00 -13.37 13.83
N LEU A 110 41.09 -14.70 13.93
CA LEU A 110 40.09 -15.62 13.37
C LEU A 110 38.74 -15.50 14.08
N GLU A 111 38.72 -15.40 15.41
CA GLU A 111 37.47 -15.20 16.16
C GLU A 111 36.81 -13.87 15.81
N ALA A 112 37.59 -12.80 15.64
CA ALA A 112 37.09 -11.50 15.20
C ALA A 112 36.42 -11.58 13.80
N LEU A 113 37.05 -12.25 12.84
CA LEU A 113 36.47 -12.47 11.50
C LEU A 113 35.15 -13.27 11.58
N LYS A 114 35.11 -14.33 12.40
CA LYS A 114 33.90 -15.13 12.60
C LYS A 114 32.76 -14.30 13.17
N LEU A 115 33.03 -13.42 14.14
CA LEU A 115 32.02 -12.51 14.69
C LEU A 115 31.47 -11.55 13.62
N GLN A 116 32.35 -10.91 12.85
CA GLN A 116 31.95 -9.96 11.80
C GLN A 116 31.13 -10.62 10.69
N THR A 117 31.56 -11.80 10.25
CA THR A 117 30.88 -12.54 9.18
C THR A 117 29.57 -13.17 9.67
N GLN A 118 29.53 -13.67 10.90
CA GLN A 118 28.28 -14.13 11.51
C GLN A 118 27.28 -12.99 11.66
N GLN A 119 27.70 -11.79 12.10
CA GLN A 119 26.80 -10.64 12.19
C GLN A 119 26.08 -10.37 10.85
N SER A 120 26.81 -10.37 9.74
CA SER A 120 26.22 -10.16 8.40
C SER A 120 25.13 -11.20 8.09
N ILE A 121 25.33 -12.46 8.51
CA ILE A 121 24.34 -13.53 8.36
C ILE A 121 23.13 -13.32 9.27
N GLU A 122 23.34 -12.91 10.53
CA GLU A 122 22.25 -12.68 11.49
C GLU A 122 21.29 -11.58 11.01
N VAL A 123 21.84 -10.48 10.46
CA VAL A 123 21.05 -9.40 9.86
C VAL A 123 20.25 -9.91 8.65
N MET A 124 20.90 -10.64 7.75
CA MET A 124 20.23 -11.20 6.57
C MET A 124 19.06 -12.11 6.94
N PHE A 125 19.23 -13.00 7.93
CA PHE A 125 18.15 -13.90 8.35
C PHE A 125 17.03 -13.20 9.12
N GLY A 126 17.31 -12.10 9.83
CA GLY A 126 16.28 -11.22 10.38
C GLY A 126 15.41 -10.61 9.28
N ASN A 127 16.04 -9.97 8.29
CA ASN A 127 15.34 -9.39 7.15
C ASN A 127 14.57 -10.44 6.32
N GLN A 128 15.13 -11.65 6.18
CA GLN A 128 14.46 -12.77 5.52
C GLN A 128 13.20 -13.18 6.28
N LEU A 129 13.27 -13.26 7.62
CA LEU A 129 12.12 -13.58 8.47
C LEU A 129 11.01 -12.53 8.30
N ASP A 130 11.36 -11.25 8.40
CA ASP A 130 10.39 -10.15 8.28
C ASP A 130 9.69 -10.16 6.91
N SER A 131 10.46 -10.37 5.83
CA SER A 131 9.94 -10.43 4.47
C SER A 131 8.98 -11.61 4.26
N ILE A 132 9.29 -12.77 4.87
CA ILE A 132 8.42 -13.95 4.79
C ILE A 132 7.17 -13.73 5.65
N ASP A 133 7.31 -13.28 6.90
CA ASP A 133 6.18 -13.06 7.81
C ASP A 133 5.17 -12.07 7.22
N SER A 134 5.63 -10.92 6.73
CA SER A 134 4.76 -9.92 6.09
C SER A 134 4.06 -10.46 4.85
N THR A 135 4.77 -11.23 4.02
CA THR A 135 4.22 -11.82 2.80
C THR A 135 3.17 -12.88 3.12
N MET A 136 3.45 -13.80 4.06
CA MET A 136 2.52 -14.88 4.40
C MET A 136 1.26 -14.34 5.08
N ARG A 137 1.38 -13.31 5.92
CA ARG A 137 0.22 -12.58 6.47
C ARG A 137 -0.65 -11.98 5.37
N ASN A 138 -0.03 -11.34 4.37
CA ASN A 138 -0.74 -10.76 3.25
C ASN A 138 -1.42 -11.83 2.38
N VAL A 139 -0.70 -12.91 2.04
CA VAL A 139 -1.24 -14.05 1.27
C VAL A 139 -2.46 -14.63 1.99
N TYR A 140 -2.36 -14.86 3.31
CA TYR A 140 -3.48 -15.39 4.08
C TYR A 140 -4.68 -14.42 4.11
N LYS A 141 -4.45 -13.15 4.50
CA LYS A 141 -5.50 -12.13 4.61
C LYS A 141 -6.20 -11.87 3.27
N SER A 142 -5.41 -11.67 2.21
CA SER A 142 -5.90 -11.43 0.85
C SER A 142 -6.61 -12.65 0.29
N GLY A 143 -6.05 -13.85 0.50
CA GLY A 143 -6.65 -15.11 0.08
C GLY A 143 -8.02 -15.33 0.70
N TYR A 144 -8.17 -15.06 2.01
CA TYR A 144 -9.44 -15.20 2.71
C TYR A 144 -10.51 -14.26 2.15
N TYR A 145 -10.23 -12.95 2.10
CA TYR A 145 -11.23 -11.97 1.67
C TYR A 145 -11.57 -12.06 0.18
N HIS A 146 -10.60 -12.35 -0.69
CA HIS A 146 -10.92 -12.54 -2.10
C HIS A 146 -11.66 -13.85 -2.34
N THR A 147 -11.39 -14.91 -1.58
CA THR A 147 -12.19 -16.14 -1.64
C THR A 147 -13.65 -15.84 -1.28
N ALA A 148 -13.88 -15.11 -0.19
CA ALA A 148 -15.23 -14.71 0.22
C ALA A 148 -15.93 -13.87 -0.86
N TYR A 149 -15.23 -12.86 -1.40
CA TYR A 149 -15.75 -12.03 -2.47
C TYR A 149 -16.11 -12.84 -3.73
N GLU A 150 -15.24 -13.76 -4.15
CA GLU A 150 -15.49 -14.58 -5.33
C GLU A 150 -16.68 -15.52 -5.11
N ILE A 151 -16.81 -16.08 -3.90
CA ILE A 151 -17.97 -16.91 -3.56
C ILE A 151 -19.26 -16.09 -3.58
N GLN A 152 -19.30 -14.94 -2.89
CA GLN A 152 -20.46 -14.04 -2.89
C GLN A 152 -20.86 -13.62 -4.30
N LYS A 153 -19.88 -13.30 -5.15
CA LYS A 153 -20.10 -12.96 -6.54
C LYS A 153 -20.65 -14.13 -7.36
N GLY A 154 -20.15 -15.34 -7.15
CA GLY A 154 -20.59 -16.52 -7.89
C GLY A 154 -21.98 -17.00 -7.48
N VAL A 155 -22.35 -16.86 -6.21
CA VAL A 155 -23.69 -17.21 -5.72
C VAL A 155 -24.72 -16.07 -5.86
N GLY A 156 -24.25 -14.85 -6.12
CA GLY A 156 -25.11 -13.66 -6.32
C GLY A 156 -25.77 -13.13 -5.05
N VAL A 157 -25.31 -13.55 -3.88
CA VAL A 157 -25.82 -13.15 -2.56
C VAL A 157 -24.64 -12.67 -1.71
N GLY A 158 -24.77 -11.48 -1.12
CA GLY A 158 -23.81 -10.94 -0.17
C GLY A 158 -24.24 -11.22 1.28
N TRP A 159 -23.28 -11.39 2.17
CA TRP A 159 -23.50 -11.55 3.60
C TRP A 159 -22.34 -10.95 4.40
N ASP A 160 -22.61 -10.65 5.67
CA ASP A 160 -21.59 -10.14 6.59
C ASP A 160 -20.66 -11.28 7.04
N PHE A 161 -19.35 -11.02 7.09
CA PHE A 161 -18.35 -11.93 7.64
C PHE A 161 -17.54 -11.22 8.72
N SER A 162 -17.01 -11.99 9.68
CA SER A 162 -16.14 -11.43 10.72
C SER A 162 -14.84 -10.94 10.12
N ALA A 163 -14.46 -9.69 10.40
CA ALA A 163 -13.14 -9.19 10.03
C ALA A 163 -12.06 -10.01 10.76
N LEU A 164 -11.06 -10.49 10.01
CA LEU A 164 -9.89 -11.15 10.56
C LEU A 164 -9.08 -10.16 11.41
N ASP A 165 -8.95 -10.45 12.70
CA ASP A 165 -8.06 -9.72 13.59
C ASP A 165 -6.62 -10.26 13.51
N ASP A 166 -5.66 -9.42 13.91
CA ASP A 166 -4.23 -9.79 13.86
C ASP A 166 -3.86 -10.97 14.77
N LYS A 167 -4.66 -11.27 15.80
CA LYS A 167 -4.43 -12.43 16.67
C LYS A 167 -4.82 -13.72 15.96
N GLN A 168 -5.92 -13.72 15.22
CA GLN A 168 -6.35 -14.84 14.38
C GLN A 168 -5.30 -15.13 13.30
N ILE A 169 -4.86 -14.09 12.58
CA ILE A 169 -3.79 -14.22 11.57
C ILE A 169 -2.51 -14.76 12.23
N SER A 170 -2.08 -14.16 13.35
CA SER A 170 -0.86 -14.60 14.05
C SER A 170 -0.97 -16.04 14.55
N LYS A 171 -2.16 -16.51 14.94
CA LYS A 171 -2.38 -17.89 15.36
C LYS A 171 -2.17 -18.87 14.20
N VAL A 172 -2.62 -18.54 13.00
CA VAL A 172 -2.43 -19.38 11.81
C VAL A 172 -0.97 -19.35 11.35
N ILE A 173 -0.40 -18.16 11.24
CA ILE A 173 0.99 -17.92 10.80
C ILE A 173 2.01 -18.66 11.68
N ASN A 174 1.81 -18.67 12.99
CA ASN A 174 2.75 -19.31 13.92
C ASN A 174 2.49 -20.80 14.16
N LYS A 175 1.37 -21.35 13.66
CA LYS A 175 1.00 -22.76 13.88
C LYS A 175 1.90 -23.67 13.05
N PRO A 176 2.62 -24.62 13.66
CA PRO A 176 3.37 -25.62 12.91
C PRO A 176 2.44 -26.50 12.07
N TRP A 177 2.75 -26.63 10.79
CA TRP A 177 1.91 -27.37 9.84
C TRP A 177 2.65 -28.46 9.09
N ALA A 178 3.95 -28.29 8.81
CA ALA A 178 4.70 -29.31 8.07
C ALA A 178 5.10 -30.49 8.96
N VAL A 179 5.50 -31.58 8.29
CA VAL A 179 5.73 -32.91 8.90
C VAL A 179 6.78 -32.90 10.00
N ASP A 180 7.77 -31.99 9.94
CA ASP A 180 8.81 -31.85 10.96
C ASP A 180 8.36 -31.11 12.23
N GLY A 181 7.08 -30.71 12.31
CA GLY A 181 6.48 -30.07 13.48
C GLY A 181 6.93 -28.63 13.72
N LYS A 182 7.48 -27.96 12.70
CA LYS A 182 7.97 -26.58 12.79
C LYS A 182 7.09 -25.60 12.01
N ASN A 183 7.17 -24.32 12.35
CA ASN A 183 6.72 -23.22 11.48
C ASN A 183 7.89 -22.65 10.66
N PHE A 184 7.61 -21.72 9.72
CA PHE A 184 8.66 -21.15 8.88
C PHE A 184 9.71 -20.38 9.68
N SER A 185 9.32 -19.67 10.75
CA SER A 185 10.26 -18.92 11.58
C SER A 185 11.31 -19.85 12.20
N GLU A 186 10.88 -20.97 12.77
CA GLU A 186 11.77 -22.00 13.31
C GLU A 186 12.68 -22.61 12.24
N ARG A 187 12.18 -22.82 11.00
CA ARG A 187 12.98 -23.30 9.88
C ARG A 187 14.03 -22.29 9.44
N ILE A 188 13.67 -21.00 9.37
CA ILE A 188 14.57 -19.90 9.04
C ILE A 188 15.71 -19.85 10.06
N TRP A 189 15.40 -19.90 11.35
CA TRP A 189 16.42 -19.92 12.41
C TRP A 189 17.29 -21.19 12.40
N GLY A 190 16.71 -22.35 12.08
CA GLY A 190 17.47 -23.58 11.87
C GLY A 190 18.45 -23.48 10.69
N ASN A 191 18.00 -22.90 9.57
CA ASN A 191 18.84 -22.66 8.39
C ASN A 191 19.95 -21.65 8.68
N ARG A 192 19.66 -20.60 9.46
CA ARG A 192 20.66 -19.66 9.97
C ARG A 192 21.77 -20.38 10.72
N GLN A 193 21.41 -21.20 11.70
CA GLN A 193 22.39 -21.93 12.51
C GLN A 193 23.27 -22.85 11.63
N LYS A 194 22.67 -23.51 10.64
CA LYS A 194 23.38 -24.34 9.68
C LYS A 194 24.39 -23.52 8.86
N LEU A 195 23.97 -22.38 8.29
CA LEU A 195 24.83 -21.55 7.46
C LEU A 195 25.99 -20.94 8.25
N VAL A 196 25.73 -20.44 9.46
CA VAL A 196 26.76 -19.94 10.38
C VAL A 196 27.80 -21.02 10.68
N ASN A 197 27.36 -22.25 10.97
CA ASN A 197 28.26 -23.37 11.24
C ASN A 197 29.10 -23.74 10.01
N GLU A 198 28.49 -23.79 8.83
CA GLU A 198 29.19 -24.07 7.57
C GLU A 198 30.23 -22.99 7.25
N LEU A 199 29.89 -21.72 7.43
CA LEU A 199 30.80 -20.59 7.28
C LEU A 199 31.99 -20.70 8.25
N ASN A 200 31.71 -20.88 9.55
CA ASN A 200 32.73 -20.98 10.59
C ASN A 200 33.69 -22.15 10.35
N ASN A 201 33.18 -23.30 9.91
CA ASN A 201 33.98 -24.46 9.56
C ASN A 201 34.83 -24.19 8.32
N THR A 202 34.25 -23.58 7.29
CA THR A 202 34.95 -23.25 6.03
C THR A 202 36.11 -22.29 6.30
N LEU A 203 35.89 -21.20 7.04
CA LEU A 203 36.95 -20.26 7.42
C LEU A 203 38.08 -20.96 8.20
N THR A 204 37.72 -21.79 9.17
CA THR A 204 38.69 -22.51 10.01
C THR A 204 39.53 -23.50 9.19
N GLN A 205 38.89 -24.30 8.34
CA GLN A 205 39.57 -25.30 7.52
C GLN A 205 40.47 -24.66 6.46
N ASN A 206 40.01 -23.59 5.80
CA ASN A 206 40.83 -22.88 4.81
C ASN A 206 42.10 -22.32 5.44
N ILE A 207 42.02 -21.76 6.65
CA ILE A 207 43.18 -21.26 7.39
C ILE A 207 44.11 -22.40 7.83
N ILE A 208 43.58 -23.51 8.36
CA ILE A 208 44.40 -24.66 8.79
C ILE A 208 45.18 -25.24 7.61
N LEU A 209 44.54 -25.34 6.45
CA LEU A 209 45.13 -25.93 5.25
C LEU A 209 45.98 -24.95 4.45
N GLY A 210 46.07 -23.67 4.86
CA GLY A 210 46.78 -22.63 4.11
C GLY A 210 46.25 -22.44 2.69
N LYS A 211 44.93 -22.63 2.50
CA LYS A 211 44.29 -22.47 1.19
C LYS A 211 44.30 -21.01 0.76
N ASP A 212 44.33 -20.81 -0.56
CA ASP A 212 44.22 -19.50 -1.20
C ASP A 212 42.93 -18.76 -0.75
N PRO A 213 43.00 -17.45 -0.44
CA PRO A 213 41.84 -16.70 0.05
C PRO A 213 40.65 -16.69 -0.90
N GLN A 214 40.88 -16.69 -2.21
CA GLN A 214 39.81 -16.72 -3.20
C GLN A 214 39.06 -18.05 -3.16
N LYS A 215 39.74 -19.17 -2.87
CA LYS A 215 39.06 -20.46 -2.68
C LYS A 215 38.13 -20.47 -1.48
N ALA A 216 38.49 -19.80 -0.38
CA ALA A 216 37.63 -19.68 0.79
C ALA A 216 36.38 -18.85 0.46
N ILE A 217 36.57 -17.74 -0.24
CA ILE A 217 35.50 -16.86 -0.74
C ILE A 217 34.55 -17.65 -1.66
N ASP A 218 35.08 -18.40 -2.63
CA ASP A 218 34.30 -19.20 -3.57
C ASP A 218 33.52 -20.33 -2.87
N GLU A 219 34.13 -21.01 -1.88
CA GLU A 219 33.47 -22.03 -1.07
C GLU A 219 32.29 -21.44 -0.29
N ILE A 220 32.46 -20.25 0.31
CA ILE A 220 31.42 -19.55 1.07
C ILE A 220 30.30 -19.07 0.15
N ALA A 221 30.62 -18.52 -1.02
CA ALA A 221 29.63 -18.13 -2.03
C ALA A 221 28.75 -19.32 -2.46
N ARG A 222 29.32 -20.52 -2.61
CA ARG A 222 28.54 -21.75 -2.92
C ARG A 222 27.58 -22.12 -1.78
N LYS A 223 28.00 -21.96 -0.51
CA LYS A 223 27.12 -22.21 0.66
C LYS A 223 26.00 -21.18 0.75
N MET A 224 26.32 -19.90 0.54
CA MET A 224 25.33 -18.81 0.46
C MET A 224 24.29 -19.09 -0.63
N ASN A 225 24.73 -19.49 -1.84
CA ASN A 225 23.81 -19.82 -2.93
C ASN A 225 22.92 -21.03 -2.61
N THR A 226 23.46 -22.05 -1.94
CA THR A 226 22.67 -23.21 -1.48
C THR A 226 21.60 -22.79 -0.46
N SER A 227 21.97 -21.93 0.50
CA SER A 227 21.03 -21.39 1.48
C SER A 227 19.95 -20.53 0.83
N LYS A 228 20.32 -19.68 -0.14
CA LYS A 228 19.38 -18.88 -0.95
C LYS A 228 18.35 -19.77 -1.67
N THR A 229 18.79 -20.83 -2.34
CA THR A 229 17.88 -21.77 -3.00
C THR A 229 16.94 -22.47 -2.01
N ASN A 230 17.43 -22.81 -0.81
CA ASN A 230 16.57 -23.37 0.24
C ASN A 230 15.56 -22.34 0.76
N ALA A 231 15.95 -21.06 0.87
CA ALA A 231 15.04 -19.98 1.24
C ALA A 231 13.92 -19.80 0.20
N GLY A 232 14.23 -19.83 -1.10
CA GLY A 232 13.22 -19.77 -2.16
C GLY A 232 12.23 -20.94 -2.10
N ARG A 233 12.73 -22.17 -1.91
CA ARG A 233 11.87 -23.34 -1.70
C ARG A 233 10.94 -23.18 -0.51
N LEU A 234 11.45 -22.62 0.60
CA LEU A 234 10.65 -22.35 1.78
C LEU A 234 9.53 -21.35 1.45
N VAL A 235 9.86 -20.19 0.90
CA VAL A 235 8.89 -19.13 0.52
C VAL A 235 7.75 -19.71 -0.32
N MET A 236 8.07 -20.40 -1.40
CA MET A 236 7.06 -20.92 -2.33
C MET A 236 6.23 -22.06 -1.74
N THR A 237 6.76 -22.78 -0.74
CA THR A 237 6.00 -23.85 -0.06
C THR A 237 5.07 -23.27 1.00
N GLU A 238 5.55 -22.27 1.74
CA GLU A 238 4.75 -21.57 2.75
C GLU A 238 3.65 -20.74 2.06
N GLU A 239 3.92 -20.10 0.93
CA GLU A 239 2.92 -19.37 0.14
C GLU A 239 1.75 -20.27 -0.28
N ALA A 240 2.05 -21.40 -0.93
CA ALA A 240 1.03 -22.37 -1.32
C ALA A 240 0.25 -22.92 -0.12
N PHE A 241 0.90 -23.12 1.03
CA PHE A 241 0.23 -23.52 2.27
C PHE A 241 -0.71 -22.44 2.79
N PHE A 242 -0.25 -21.20 2.95
CA PHE A 242 -1.08 -20.14 3.52
C PHE A 242 -2.21 -19.70 2.58
N SER A 243 -2.02 -19.80 1.26
CA SER A 243 -3.08 -19.63 0.26
C SER A 243 -4.19 -20.68 0.45
N SER A 244 -3.80 -21.95 0.54
CA SER A 244 -4.76 -23.05 0.77
C SER A 244 -5.42 -22.97 2.16
N ALA A 245 -4.68 -22.60 3.20
CA ALA A 245 -5.22 -22.41 4.54
C ALA A 245 -6.25 -21.27 4.60
N ALA A 246 -6.01 -20.17 3.86
CA ALA A 246 -6.96 -19.07 3.77
C ALA A 246 -8.26 -19.48 3.06
N GLN A 247 -8.15 -20.25 1.98
CA GLN A 247 -9.32 -20.83 1.30
C GLN A 247 -10.09 -21.75 2.22
N LYS A 248 -9.42 -22.66 2.93
CA LYS A 248 -10.03 -23.55 3.92
C LYS A 248 -10.84 -22.78 4.95
N ASP A 249 -10.21 -21.81 5.61
CA ASP A 249 -10.84 -21.09 6.71
C ASP A 249 -11.99 -20.22 6.20
N CYS A 250 -11.90 -19.71 4.97
CA CYS A 250 -13.03 -19.04 4.31
C CYS A 250 -14.14 -20.02 3.97
N PHE A 251 -13.85 -21.19 3.40
CA PHE A 251 -14.85 -22.23 3.11
C PHE A 251 -15.58 -22.67 4.38
N ASP A 252 -14.86 -22.81 5.50
CA ASP A 252 -15.43 -23.12 6.81
C ASP A 252 -16.36 -22.00 7.31
N GLU A 253 -15.99 -20.72 7.19
CA GLU A 253 -16.85 -19.58 7.57
C GLU A 253 -18.13 -19.51 6.71
N LEU A 254 -18.03 -19.96 5.45
CA LEU A 254 -19.11 -19.91 4.47
C LEU A 254 -19.95 -21.19 4.41
N ASP A 255 -19.74 -22.11 5.35
CA ASP A 255 -20.41 -23.42 5.41
C ASP A 255 -20.35 -24.20 4.08
N VAL A 256 -19.24 -24.08 3.35
CA VAL A 256 -18.98 -24.90 2.15
C VAL A 256 -18.80 -26.36 2.58
N GLU A 257 -19.60 -27.28 2.04
CA GLU A 257 -19.58 -28.68 2.50
C GLU A 257 -18.47 -29.51 1.83
N GLN A 258 -18.20 -29.25 0.55
CA GLN A 258 -17.23 -29.98 -0.25
C GLN A 258 -16.34 -29.03 -1.06
N PHE A 259 -15.14 -29.48 -1.36
CA PHE A 259 -14.18 -28.75 -2.18
C PHE A 259 -13.62 -29.66 -3.26
N GLU A 260 -13.28 -29.10 -4.42
CA GLU A 260 -12.61 -29.77 -5.53
C GLU A 260 -11.18 -29.24 -5.67
N ILE A 261 -10.25 -30.12 -6.02
CA ILE A 261 -8.86 -29.78 -6.28
C ILE A 261 -8.71 -29.36 -7.74
N VAL A 262 -8.12 -28.19 -7.94
CA VAL A 262 -7.79 -27.67 -9.28
C VAL A 262 -6.27 -27.57 -9.39
N ALA A 263 -5.67 -28.40 -10.22
CA ALA A 263 -4.24 -28.35 -10.48
C ALA A 263 -3.93 -27.37 -11.61
N THR A 264 -2.89 -26.55 -11.47
CA THR A 264 -2.29 -25.89 -12.63
C THR A 264 -1.81 -26.97 -13.58
N LEU A 265 -2.36 -27.09 -14.79
CA LEU A 265 -1.97 -28.10 -15.78
C LEU A 265 -1.01 -27.51 -16.83
N ASP A 266 0.27 -27.45 -16.50
CA ASP A 266 1.35 -27.01 -17.38
C ASP A 266 2.55 -27.99 -17.38
N SER A 267 3.65 -27.60 -18.04
CA SER A 267 4.85 -28.43 -18.16
C SER A 267 5.59 -28.69 -16.84
N HIS A 268 5.26 -27.99 -15.76
CA HIS A 268 5.86 -28.10 -14.43
C HIS A 268 4.92 -28.77 -13.41
N THR A 269 3.71 -29.15 -13.80
CA THR A 269 2.77 -29.90 -12.94
C THR A 269 3.35 -31.27 -12.59
N SER A 270 3.27 -31.64 -11.31
CA SER A 270 3.69 -32.97 -10.86
C SER A 270 2.66 -34.06 -11.22
N ASP A 271 3.09 -35.32 -11.25
CA ASP A 271 2.17 -36.46 -11.41
C ASP A 271 1.14 -36.53 -10.26
N ILE A 272 1.53 -36.10 -9.06
CA ILE A 272 0.64 -36.07 -7.90
C ILE A 272 -0.48 -35.06 -8.15
N CYS A 273 -0.13 -33.83 -8.54
CA CYS A 273 -1.13 -32.79 -8.85
C CYS A 273 -2.04 -33.20 -10.00
N ARG A 274 -1.49 -33.75 -11.10
CA ARG A 274 -2.28 -34.29 -12.21
C ARG A 274 -3.27 -35.38 -11.76
N GLY A 275 -2.84 -36.25 -10.85
CA GLY A 275 -3.68 -37.34 -10.34
C GLY A 275 -4.71 -36.89 -9.30
N MET A 276 -4.58 -35.68 -8.76
CA MET A 276 -5.53 -35.10 -7.79
C MET A 276 -6.51 -34.12 -8.44
N ASP A 277 -6.19 -33.62 -9.63
CA ASP A 277 -7.03 -32.70 -10.40
C ASP A 277 -8.46 -33.23 -10.61
N GLY A 278 -9.46 -32.39 -10.35
CA GLY A 278 -10.89 -32.70 -10.47
C GLY A 278 -11.43 -33.66 -9.40
N LYS A 279 -10.63 -34.09 -8.42
CA LYS A 279 -11.15 -34.84 -7.26
C LYS A 279 -11.76 -33.89 -6.26
N HIS A 280 -12.93 -34.24 -5.74
CA HIS A 280 -13.60 -33.52 -4.67
C HIS A 280 -13.65 -34.33 -3.38
N PHE A 281 -13.66 -33.63 -2.26
CA PHE A 281 -13.67 -34.19 -0.91
C PHE A 281 -14.56 -33.34 0.00
N PRO A 282 -15.17 -33.92 1.04
CA PRO A 282 -15.85 -33.12 2.06
C PRO A 282 -14.83 -32.30 2.86
N MET A 283 -15.22 -31.11 3.35
CA MET A 283 -14.36 -30.26 4.18
C MET A 283 -13.82 -30.99 5.42
N SER A 284 -14.58 -31.94 5.97
CA SER A 284 -14.13 -32.81 7.08
C SER A 284 -12.90 -33.67 6.76
N GLU A 285 -12.60 -33.89 5.48
CA GLU A 285 -11.44 -34.62 5.01
C GLU A 285 -10.25 -33.70 4.66
N TRP A 286 -10.33 -32.39 4.90
CA TRP A 286 -9.25 -31.44 4.58
C TRP A 286 -7.95 -31.79 5.30
N LYS A 287 -6.98 -32.33 4.54
CA LYS A 287 -5.67 -32.75 5.03
C LYS A 287 -4.60 -32.29 4.04
N VAL A 288 -3.83 -31.29 4.48
CA VAL A 288 -2.71 -30.74 3.71
C VAL A 288 -1.73 -31.85 3.32
N GLY A 289 -1.38 -31.89 2.04
CA GLY A 289 -0.48 -32.88 1.45
C GLY A 289 -1.14 -34.22 1.11
N VAL A 290 -2.42 -34.41 1.40
CA VAL A 290 -3.16 -35.67 1.14
C VAL A 290 -4.39 -35.40 0.28
N THR A 291 -5.29 -34.56 0.77
CA THR A 291 -6.57 -34.19 0.12
C THR A 291 -6.63 -32.70 -0.20
N ALA A 292 -5.73 -31.88 0.35
CA ALA A 292 -5.63 -30.45 0.07
C ALA A 292 -4.16 -30.05 -0.22
N PRO A 293 -3.93 -29.03 -1.08
CA PRO A 293 -2.59 -28.53 -1.34
C PRO A 293 -1.96 -27.86 -0.10
N PRO A 294 -0.63 -27.62 -0.10
CA PRO A 294 0.35 -28.07 -1.08
C PRO A 294 0.65 -29.57 -0.99
N PHE A 295 0.70 -30.25 -2.15
CA PHE A 295 1.07 -31.68 -2.23
C PHE A 295 2.59 -31.91 -2.28
N HIS A 296 3.33 -30.88 -2.68
CA HIS A 296 4.79 -30.91 -2.82
C HIS A 296 5.38 -29.50 -2.70
N VAL A 297 6.70 -29.42 -2.63
CA VAL A 297 7.44 -28.14 -2.70
C VAL A 297 7.13 -27.45 -4.03
N HIS A 298 6.88 -26.14 -4.03
CA HIS A 298 6.42 -25.37 -5.21
C HIS A 298 5.08 -25.85 -5.80
N CYS A 299 4.18 -26.38 -4.96
CA CYS A 299 2.83 -26.69 -5.42
C CYS A 299 2.12 -25.41 -5.87
N ARG A 300 1.38 -25.49 -6.99
CA ARG A 300 0.54 -24.42 -7.54
C ARG A 300 -0.92 -24.85 -7.69
N SER A 301 -1.27 -26.03 -7.17
CA SER A 301 -2.66 -26.46 -7.09
C SER A 301 -3.43 -25.62 -6.07
N THR A 302 -4.68 -25.35 -6.39
CA THR A 302 -5.65 -24.59 -5.59
C THR A 302 -6.88 -25.46 -5.30
N THR A 303 -7.82 -24.93 -4.52
CA THR A 303 -9.11 -25.58 -4.25
C THR A 303 -10.26 -24.66 -4.60
N VAL A 304 -11.38 -25.23 -5.03
CA VAL A 304 -12.64 -24.52 -5.32
C VAL A 304 -13.78 -25.12 -4.51
N PRO A 305 -14.85 -24.35 -4.22
CA PRO A 305 -16.06 -24.96 -3.66
C PRO A 305 -16.66 -25.94 -4.66
N TYR A 306 -17.17 -27.07 -4.15
CA TYR A 306 -17.87 -28.08 -4.93
C TYR A 306 -19.30 -28.19 -4.44
N PHE A 307 -20.25 -28.13 -5.36
CA PHE A 307 -21.68 -28.28 -5.09
C PHE A 307 -22.20 -29.43 -5.95
N ASP A 308 -22.82 -30.44 -5.33
CA ASP A 308 -23.62 -31.44 -6.06
C ASP A 308 -24.78 -30.72 -6.76
N ASP A 309 -25.23 -31.24 -7.91
CA ASP A 309 -26.04 -30.61 -8.99
C ASP A 309 -27.39 -29.92 -8.62
N GLU A 310 -27.63 -29.49 -7.37
CA GLU A 310 -28.82 -28.74 -6.92
C GLU A 310 -28.70 -27.20 -7.03
N PHE A 311 -27.56 -26.67 -7.48
CA PHE A 311 -27.40 -25.24 -7.81
C PHE A 311 -27.46 -25.01 -9.34
N ASP A 312 -28.62 -25.24 -9.94
CA ASP A 312 -28.94 -25.01 -11.36
C ASP A 312 -29.17 -23.52 -11.73
N ALA A 313 -28.65 -22.57 -10.93
CA ALA A 313 -28.82 -21.14 -11.18
C ALA A 313 -27.60 -20.56 -11.93
N VAL A 314 -27.39 -20.98 -13.18
CA VAL A 314 -26.64 -20.16 -14.15
C VAL A 314 -27.68 -19.34 -14.92
N GLY A 315 -27.82 -18.07 -14.55
CA GLY A 315 -28.65 -17.12 -15.28
C GLY A 315 -28.32 -17.09 -16.78
N GLU A 316 -29.31 -16.73 -17.58
CA GLU A 316 -29.16 -16.53 -19.03
C GLU A 316 -28.04 -15.52 -19.31
N ARG A 317 -27.26 -15.74 -20.38
CA ARG A 317 -26.22 -14.80 -20.81
C ARG A 317 -26.68 -14.04 -22.05
N ALA A 318 -26.38 -12.75 -22.14
CA ALA A 318 -26.69 -11.93 -23.30
C ALA A 318 -25.76 -12.24 -24.49
N ALA A 319 -26.32 -12.52 -25.65
CA ALA A 319 -25.63 -12.66 -26.94
C ALA A 319 -26.10 -11.55 -27.89
N ARG A 320 -25.15 -10.82 -28.46
CA ARG A 320 -25.43 -9.72 -29.38
C ARG A 320 -25.31 -10.19 -30.82
N ASP A 321 -26.34 -9.92 -31.61
CA ASP A 321 -26.35 -10.18 -33.04
C ASP A 321 -25.56 -9.09 -33.78
N GLU A 322 -24.58 -9.50 -34.58
CA GLU A 322 -23.60 -8.59 -35.17
C GLU A 322 -24.15 -7.80 -36.37
N GLU A 323 -25.14 -8.35 -37.09
CA GLU A 323 -25.80 -7.69 -38.23
C GLU A 323 -26.93 -6.74 -37.82
N THR A 324 -27.69 -7.08 -36.78
CA THR A 324 -28.89 -6.31 -36.35
C THR A 324 -28.70 -5.51 -35.07
N GLY A 325 -27.62 -5.77 -34.31
CA GLY A 325 -27.28 -5.07 -33.07
C GLY A 325 -28.14 -5.42 -31.85
N LYS A 326 -29.12 -6.32 -32.01
CA LYS A 326 -30.07 -6.75 -30.97
C LYS A 326 -29.46 -7.79 -30.01
N THR A 327 -29.93 -7.78 -28.77
CA THR A 327 -29.43 -8.65 -27.69
C THR A 327 -30.46 -9.72 -27.35
N TYR A 328 -30.03 -10.98 -27.36
CA TYR A 328 -30.85 -12.16 -27.07
C TYR A 328 -30.31 -12.88 -25.85
N PHE A 329 -31.19 -13.47 -25.06
CA PHE A 329 -30.79 -14.36 -23.97
C PHE A 329 -30.44 -15.74 -24.52
N VAL A 330 -29.23 -16.23 -24.24
CA VAL A 330 -28.80 -17.58 -24.59
C VAL A 330 -28.50 -18.40 -23.33
N PRO A 331 -28.78 -19.72 -23.35
CA PRO A 331 -28.45 -20.61 -22.24
C PRO A 331 -26.96 -20.52 -21.86
N GLY A 332 -26.68 -20.50 -20.56
CA GLY A 332 -25.32 -20.42 -20.02
C GLY A 332 -24.41 -21.58 -20.44
N ASN A 333 -24.99 -22.71 -20.85
CA ASN A 333 -24.29 -23.92 -21.32
C ASN A 333 -24.05 -23.95 -22.84
N MET A 334 -24.52 -22.95 -23.60
CA MET A 334 -24.26 -22.89 -25.04
C MET A 334 -22.75 -22.71 -25.29
N THR A 335 -22.17 -23.58 -26.10
CA THR A 335 -20.75 -23.50 -26.45
C THR A 335 -20.46 -22.41 -27.47
N TYR A 336 -19.20 -21.96 -27.57
CA TYR A 336 -18.79 -20.92 -28.53
C TYR A 336 -19.12 -21.29 -29.99
N LYS A 337 -18.98 -22.56 -30.38
CA LYS A 337 -19.28 -23.03 -31.74
C LYS A 337 -20.77 -23.02 -32.07
N GLU A 338 -21.62 -23.27 -31.07
CA GLU A 338 -23.08 -23.21 -31.21
C GLU A 338 -23.55 -21.76 -31.30
N TRP A 339 -22.93 -20.87 -30.51
CA TRP A 339 -23.16 -19.42 -30.57
C TRP A 339 -22.74 -18.81 -31.92
N GLU A 340 -21.55 -19.12 -32.42
CA GLU A 340 -21.04 -18.62 -33.71
C GLU A 340 -21.92 -19.05 -34.89
N LYS A 341 -22.44 -20.28 -34.85
CA LYS A 341 -23.37 -20.79 -35.88
C LYS A 341 -24.70 -20.03 -35.91
N SER A 342 -25.22 -19.62 -34.75
CA SER A 342 -26.52 -18.93 -34.65
C SER A 342 -26.43 -17.41 -34.84
N PHE A 343 -25.32 -16.77 -34.43
CA PHE A 343 -25.22 -15.31 -34.37
C PHE A 343 -24.21 -14.67 -35.35
N VAL A 344 -23.28 -15.45 -35.92
CA VAL A 344 -22.24 -14.94 -36.84
C VAL A 344 -22.47 -15.42 -38.28
N ASN A 345 -22.99 -16.66 -38.47
CA ASN A 345 -23.16 -17.27 -39.79
C ASN A 345 -24.60 -17.27 -40.34
N GLY A 346 -25.46 -16.36 -39.86
CA GLY A 346 -26.84 -16.20 -40.36
C GLY A 346 -27.80 -17.36 -40.03
N GLY A 347 -27.57 -18.08 -38.92
CA GLY A 347 -28.40 -19.20 -38.48
C GLY A 347 -29.80 -18.82 -37.95
N ASP A 348 -30.65 -19.84 -37.75
CA ASP A 348 -32.02 -19.70 -37.24
C ASP A 348 -32.06 -19.33 -35.75
N LYS A 349 -32.91 -18.35 -35.40
CA LYS A 349 -33.03 -17.72 -34.08
C LYS A 349 -34.45 -17.82 -33.49
N SER A 350 -35.34 -18.56 -34.15
CA SER A 350 -36.78 -18.62 -33.87
C SER A 350 -37.18 -19.22 -32.50
N GLY A 351 -36.22 -19.61 -31.66
CA GLY A 351 -36.43 -20.15 -30.30
C GLY A 351 -35.74 -19.38 -29.17
N LEU A 352 -35.24 -18.17 -29.41
CA LEU A 352 -34.54 -17.35 -28.40
C LEU A 352 -35.36 -16.11 -28.02
N GLN A 353 -35.39 -15.77 -26.74
CA GLN A 353 -36.12 -14.60 -26.23
C GLN A 353 -35.29 -13.32 -26.42
N GLU A 354 -35.88 -12.32 -27.10
CA GLU A 354 -35.33 -10.97 -27.23
C GLU A 354 -35.54 -10.22 -25.91
N ALA A 355 -34.48 -9.64 -25.33
CA ALA A 355 -34.54 -8.99 -24.03
C ALA A 355 -35.40 -7.72 -24.07
N SER A 356 -36.35 -7.55 -23.13
CA SER A 356 -37.10 -6.30 -22.96
C SER A 356 -36.51 -5.41 -21.85
N PRO A 357 -36.70 -4.08 -21.90
CA PRO A 357 -36.18 -3.14 -20.90
C PRO A 357 -36.70 -3.37 -19.47
N ASP A 358 -37.81 -4.09 -19.30
CA ASP A 358 -38.49 -4.29 -18.02
C ASP A 358 -38.07 -5.57 -17.28
N ASP A 359 -37.25 -6.44 -17.90
CA ASP A 359 -36.87 -7.75 -17.36
C ASP A 359 -35.65 -7.72 -16.40
N THR A 360 -35.29 -6.55 -15.86
CA THR A 360 -34.20 -6.42 -14.85
C THR A 360 -34.78 -6.20 -13.45
N ILE A 361 -34.58 -7.16 -12.55
CA ILE A 361 -35.03 -7.08 -11.14
C ILE A 361 -34.27 -6.00 -10.39
N LYS A 362 -35.02 -5.04 -9.83
CA LYS A 362 -34.55 -4.01 -8.89
C LYS A 362 -34.22 -4.63 -7.54
N ALA A 363 -32.94 -4.80 -7.24
CA ALA A 363 -32.40 -4.95 -5.89
C ALA A 363 -31.80 -3.61 -5.44
N LYS A 364 -31.98 -3.27 -4.16
CA LYS A 364 -31.53 -2.00 -3.55
C LYS A 364 -30.04 -1.76 -3.82
N GLU A 365 -29.76 -0.55 -4.29
CA GLU A 365 -28.47 -0.04 -4.72
C GLU A 365 -27.44 0.02 -3.58
N GLU A 366 -26.37 -0.74 -3.71
CA GLU A 366 -25.01 -0.22 -3.53
C GLU A 366 -24.17 -0.74 -4.71
N ILE A 367 -24.41 -0.12 -5.87
CA ILE A 367 -23.45 -0.17 -6.97
C ILE A 367 -22.30 0.74 -6.49
N LYS A 368 -21.10 0.21 -6.20
CA LYS A 368 -19.88 1.03 -6.37
C LYS A 368 -19.81 1.34 -7.85
N GLN A 369 -20.50 2.42 -8.25
CA GLN A 369 -20.46 2.93 -9.61
C GLN A 369 -18.99 3.15 -9.93
N VAL A 370 -18.55 2.68 -11.10
CA VAL A 370 -17.24 3.08 -11.59
C VAL A 370 -17.36 4.58 -11.87
N ALA A 371 -16.51 5.39 -11.24
CA ALA A 371 -16.49 6.82 -11.45
C ALA A 371 -16.44 7.14 -12.95
N GLU A 372 -17.30 8.05 -13.39
CA GLU A 372 -17.28 8.50 -14.78
C GLU A 372 -16.00 9.25 -15.12
N GLU A 373 -15.67 9.33 -16.41
CA GLU A 373 -14.56 10.15 -16.86
C GLU A 373 -14.85 11.62 -16.56
N LEU A 374 -13.98 12.24 -15.76
CA LEU A 374 -14.01 13.67 -15.49
C LEU A 374 -13.64 14.43 -16.76
N LYS A 375 -14.45 15.41 -17.16
CA LYS A 375 -14.28 16.17 -18.40
C LYS A 375 -14.06 17.64 -18.11
N ILE A 376 -13.03 18.20 -18.74
CA ILE A 376 -12.71 19.63 -18.58
C ILE A 376 -13.86 20.55 -19.01
N ASP A 377 -14.69 20.13 -19.98
CA ASP A 377 -15.84 20.90 -20.46
C ASP A 377 -16.91 21.11 -19.38
N ASN A 378 -16.94 20.24 -18.37
CA ASN A 378 -17.88 20.30 -17.26
C ASN A 378 -17.44 21.22 -16.12
N PHE A 379 -16.28 21.87 -16.24
CA PHE A 379 -15.85 22.93 -15.32
C PHE A 379 -16.35 24.31 -15.78
N PRO A 380 -16.56 25.26 -14.84
CA PRO A 380 -16.91 26.65 -15.17
C PRO A 380 -15.85 27.32 -16.07
N ASP A 381 -16.25 28.36 -16.80
CA ASP A 381 -15.38 29.01 -17.80
C ASP A 381 -14.07 29.56 -17.21
N ALA A 382 -14.07 29.99 -15.95
CA ALA A 382 -12.86 30.42 -15.25
C ALA A 382 -11.77 29.33 -15.19
N PHE A 383 -12.15 28.06 -15.04
CA PHE A 383 -11.24 26.91 -15.02
C PHE A 383 -10.71 26.52 -16.40
N LYS A 384 -11.43 26.94 -17.46
CA LYS A 384 -11.07 26.70 -18.87
C LYS A 384 -10.35 27.90 -19.50
N ALA A 385 -10.25 29.01 -18.77
CA ALA A 385 -9.56 30.21 -19.23
C ALA A 385 -8.09 29.90 -19.56
N LYS A 386 -7.53 30.58 -20.56
CA LYS A 386 -6.16 30.35 -21.06
C LYS A 386 -5.08 30.25 -19.98
N GLY A 387 -5.23 30.98 -18.88
CA GLY A 387 -4.30 30.98 -17.75
C GLY A 387 -4.40 29.74 -16.84
N GLU A 388 -5.56 29.10 -16.78
CA GLU A 388 -5.89 28.00 -15.87
C GLU A 388 -6.00 26.64 -16.58
N LEU A 389 -6.36 26.64 -17.87
CA LEU A 389 -6.66 25.44 -18.66
C LEU A 389 -5.65 24.29 -18.48
N LYS A 390 -4.34 24.59 -18.43
CA LYS A 390 -3.31 23.56 -18.26
C LYS A 390 -3.33 22.91 -16.88
N ASN A 391 -3.63 23.69 -15.85
CA ASN A 391 -3.68 23.23 -14.48
C ASN A 391 -4.93 22.38 -14.25
N THR A 392 -6.09 22.83 -14.75
CA THR A 392 -7.33 22.04 -14.78
C THR A 392 -7.16 20.73 -15.56
N GLN A 393 -6.53 20.76 -16.74
CA GLN A 393 -6.31 19.53 -17.51
C GLN A 393 -5.40 18.54 -16.76
N ALA A 394 -4.34 19.03 -16.09
CA ALA A 394 -3.49 18.17 -15.27
C ALA A 394 -4.22 17.53 -14.09
N LEU A 395 -5.19 18.25 -13.50
CA LEU A 395 -6.07 17.72 -12.46
C LEU A 395 -6.95 16.60 -13.02
N VAL A 396 -7.62 16.86 -14.14
CA VAL A 396 -8.49 15.91 -14.84
C VAL A 396 -7.73 14.64 -15.23
N ASP A 397 -6.57 14.78 -15.87
CA ASP A 397 -5.73 13.66 -16.30
C ASP A 397 -5.28 12.81 -15.11
N TYR A 398 -4.94 13.46 -13.98
CA TYR A 398 -4.55 12.76 -12.76
C TYR A 398 -5.72 11.96 -12.19
N ILE A 399 -6.89 12.58 -12.03
CA ILE A 399 -8.08 11.95 -11.44
C ILE A 399 -8.55 10.77 -12.29
N ASN A 400 -8.61 10.92 -13.61
CA ASN A 400 -9.01 9.85 -14.53
C ASN A 400 -8.01 8.67 -14.54
N GLY A 401 -6.79 8.88 -14.05
CA GLY A 401 -5.79 7.83 -13.86
C GLY A 401 -5.86 7.11 -12.52
N LEU A 402 -6.73 7.52 -11.59
CA LEU A 402 -6.88 6.90 -10.29
C LEU A 402 -7.85 5.72 -10.33
N GLU A 403 -7.52 4.67 -9.58
CA GLU A 403 -8.40 3.52 -9.39
C GLU A 403 -9.20 3.67 -8.09
N GLY A 404 -10.49 3.39 -8.14
CA GLY A 404 -11.35 3.31 -6.95
C GLY A 404 -11.92 4.63 -6.43
N ALA A 405 -11.75 5.74 -7.15
CA ALA A 405 -12.37 7.02 -6.81
C ALA A 405 -13.90 6.88 -6.65
N ASP A 406 -14.47 7.56 -5.65
CA ASP A 406 -15.91 7.54 -5.40
C ASP A 406 -16.69 8.20 -6.55
N ALA A 407 -17.64 7.46 -7.13
CA ALA A 407 -18.37 7.92 -8.30
C ALA A 407 -19.28 9.12 -8.04
N ASN A 408 -19.92 9.22 -6.87
CA ASN A 408 -20.79 10.35 -6.55
C ASN A 408 -19.96 11.62 -6.37
N VAL A 409 -18.79 11.48 -5.75
CA VAL A 409 -17.87 12.61 -5.60
C VAL A 409 -17.31 13.01 -6.96
N VAL A 410 -16.85 12.08 -7.80
CA VAL A 410 -16.38 12.42 -9.16
C VAL A 410 -17.48 13.07 -9.99
N ALA A 411 -18.72 12.56 -9.95
CA ALA A 411 -19.87 13.15 -10.63
C ALA A 411 -20.15 14.59 -10.15
N LEU A 412 -19.99 14.86 -8.84
CA LEU A 412 -20.14 16.21 -8.29
C LEU A 412 -19.10 17.18 -8.88
N TYR A 413 -17.82 16.79 -8.91
CA TYR A 413 -16.78 17.61 -9.55
C TYR A 413 -17.05 17.75 -11.06
N ASN A 414 -17.53 16.69 -11.71
CA ASN A 414 -17.94 16.68 -13.12
C ASN A 414 -19.26 17.42 -13.39
N SER A 415 -19.90 17.97 -12.36
CA SER A 415 -21.11 18.77 -12.45
C SER A 415 -20.92 20.21 -11.97
N MET A 416 -19.67 20.62 -11.69
CA MET A 416 -19.35 21.94 -11.15
C MET A 416 -19.90 23.11 -12.01
N ALA A 417 -19.89 23.00 -13.34
CA ALA A 417 -20.46 24.03 -14.22
C ALA A 417 -21.99 24.12 -14.19
N LYS A 418 -22.68 23.07 -13.72
CA LYS A 418 -24.15 23.02 -13.64
C LYS A 418 -24.68 23.67 -12.36
N LEU A 419 -23.85 23.79 -11.33
CA LEU A 419 -24.19 24.51 -10.11
C LEU A 419 -24.44 25.99 -10.38
N GLU A 420 -25.25 26.63 -9.54
CA GLU A 420 -25.48 28.08 -9.62
C GLU A 420 -24.20 28.85 -9.22
N THR A 421 -23.40 29.22 -10.21
CA THR A 421 -22.14 29.92 -9.98
C THR A 421 -22.38 31.38 -9.57
N ILE A 422 -21.39 31.92 -8.87
CA ILE A 422 -21.34 33.36 -8.54
C ILE A 422 -21.21 34.24 -9.79
N GLU A 423 -20.59 33.74 -10.87
CA GLU A 423 -20.46 34.46 -12.14
C GLU A 423 -21.83 34.65 -12.80
N ASN A 424 -22.71 33.64 -12.72
CA ASN A 424 -24.09 33.74 -13.18
C ASN A 424 -24.91 34.81 -12.41
N ASN A 425 -24.48 35.13 -11.19
CA ASN A 425 -25.03 36.19 -10.36
C ASN A 425 -24.34 37.56 -10.56
N GLY A 426 -23.46 37.68 -11.56
CA GLY A 426 -22.73 38.92 -11.87
C GLY A 426 -21.62 39.27 -10.89
N ILE A 427 -21.19 38.32 -10.05
CA ILE A 427 -20.12 38.52 -9.07
C ILE A 427 -18.78 38.10 -9.69
N PRO A 428 -17.75 38.97 -9.65
CA PRO A 428 -16.41 38.63 -10.13
C PRO A 428 -15.82 37.40 -9.43
N PHE A 429 -15.38 36.42 -10.24
CA PHE A 429 -14.62 35.26 -9.80
C PHE A 429 -13.22 35.27 -10.40
N LYS A 430 -12.21 34.83 -9.64
CA LYS A 430 -10.85 34.64 -10.16
C LYS A 430 -10.15 33.45 -9.51
N ILE A 431 -9.40 32.72 -10.33
CA ILE A 431 -8.50 31.66 -9.89
C ILE A 431 -7.08 32.23 -9.85
N SER A 432 -6.31 31.86 -8.82
CA SER A 432 -4.91 32.25 -8.69
C SER A 432 -4.09 31.14 -8.07
N HIS A 433 -2.77 31.19 -8.24
CA HIS A 433 -1.86 30.26 -7.60
C HIS A 433 -0.91 30.95 -6.63
N GLY A 434 -0.82 30.41 -5.42
CA GLY A 434 0.00 30.94 -4.32
C GLY A 434 0.04 29.98 -3.14
N LYS A 435 0.74 30.33 -2.06
CA LYS A 435 0.96 29.42 -0.91
C LYS A 435 -0.22 29.32 0.07
N ASN A 436 -1.08 30.34 0.09
CA ASN A 436 -2.24 30.41 0.98
C ASN A 436 -3.46 29.96 0.19
N HIS A 437 -3.58 28.65 0.01
CA HIS A 437 -4.73 28.05 -0.65
C HIS A 437 -5.98 28.30 0.20
N ALA A 438 -7.04 28.76 -0.45
CA ALA A 438 -8.30 29.13 0.16
C ALA A 438 -9.31 29.56 -0.90
N VAL A 439 -10.60 29.35 -0.61
CA VAL A 439 -11.69 30.16 -1.16
C VAL A 439 -11.87 31.42 -0.30
N SER A 440 -11.59 32.58 -0.88
CA SER A 440 -11.76 33.89 -0.21
C SER A 440 -12.93 34.65 -0.79
N THR A 441 -13.77 35.24 0.07
CA THR A 441 -14.92 36.05 -0.32
C THR A 441 -14.81 37.47 0.25
N SER A 442 -15.25 38.48 -0.51
CA SER A 442 -15.47 39.83 -0.01
C SER A 442 -16.96 40.19 -0.07
N THR A 443 -17.43 41.10 0.79
CA THR A 443 -18.86 41.44 0.91
C THR A 443 -19.08 42.95 1.01
N TYR A 444 -20.15 43.45 0.40
CA TYR A 444 -20.62 44.81 0.65
C TYR A 444 -21.28 44.91 2.03
N THR A 445 -20.72 45.76 2.90
CA THR A 445 -21.16 45.90 4.30
C THR A 445 -22.64 46.27 4.46
N LEU A 446 -23.19 47.04 3.53
CA LEU A 446 -24.57 47.55 3.59
C LEU A 446 -25.63 46.55 3.13
N THR A 447 -25.29 45.66 2.18
CA THR A 447 -26.25 44.73 1.56
C THR A 447 -26.03 43.28 1.96
N GLY A 448 -24.83 42.93 2.43
CA GLY A 448 -24.44 41.54 2.71
C GLY A 448 -24.17 40.70 1.47
N ASN A 449 -24.30 41.29 0.27
CA ASN A 449 -24.02 40.64 -1.00
C ASN A 449 -22.51 40.43 -1.16
N LEU A 450 -22.13 39.32 -1.80
CA LEU A 450 -20.76 39.07 -2.21
C LEU A 450 -20.32 40.11 -3.26
N ALA A 451 -19.10 40.61 -3.10
CA ALA A 451 -18.52 41.61 -3.99
C ALA A 451 -17.48 40.99 -4.94
N ASP A 452 -16.65 40.05 -4.46
CA ASP A 452 -15.83 39.17 -5.29
C ASP A 452 -15.51 37.86 -4.56
N VAL A 453 -15.19 36.83 -5.33
CA VAL A 453 -14.69 35.55 -4.81
C VAL A 453 -13.40 35.19 -5.52
N LYS A 454 -12.48 34.58 -4.76
CA LYS A 454 -11.17 34.18 -5.22
C LYS A 454 -10.89 32.74 -4.80
N LEU A 455 -10.61 31.87 -5.76
CA LEU A 455 -10.02 30.55 -5.51
C LEU A 455 -8.49 30.67 -5.58
N THR A 456 -7.79 30.29 -4.52
CA THR A 456 -6.32 30.16 -4.55
C THR A 456 -5.95 28.69 -4.43
N ILE A 457 -5.32 28.12 -5.46
CA ILE A 457 -4.96 26.70 -5.55
C ILE A 457 -3.49 26.53 -5.96
N PRO A 458 -2.83 25.39 -5.66
CA PRO A 458 -1.47 25.18 -6.11
C PRO A 458 -1.39 25.11 -7.63
N LYS A 459 -0.19 25.29 -8.17
CA LYS A 459 0.09 24.84 -9.55
C LYS A 459 0.44 23.36 -9.50
N LEU A 460 -0.22 22.55 -10.34
CA LEU A 460 0.09 21.15 -10.55
C LEU A 460 1.37 21.05 -11.39
N GLN A 461 2.48 20.74 -10.70
CA GLN A 461 3.81 20.69 -11.30
C GLN A 461 4.74 19.78 -10.48
N GLY A 462 5.63 19.08 -11.16
CA GLY A 462 6.55 18.11 -10.55
C GLY A 462 6.21 16.68 -10.97
N GLU A 463 6.96 15.72 -10.44
CA GLU A 463 6.80 14.30 -10.78
C GLU A 463 5.70 13.62 -9.96
N ASN A 464 5.51 14.06 -8.71
CA ASN A 464 4.44 13.58 -7.83
C ASN A 464 3.43 14.71 -7.56
N LEU A 465 2.20 14.52 -8.04
CA LEU A 465 1.12 15.51 -7.93
C LEU A 465 0.19 15.26 -6.75
N ALA A 466 0.32 14.14 -6.01
CA ALA A 466 -0.67 13.68 -5.04
C ALA A 466 -1.06 14.74 -3.99
N GLY A 467 -0.07 15.41 -3.39
CA GLY A 467 -0.31 16.46 -2.40
C GLY A 467 -0.93 17.72 -2.99
N GLN A 468 -0.56 18.07 -4.23
CA GLN A 468 -1.10 19.25 -4.92
C GLN A 468 -2.54 18.99 -5.38
N VAL A 469 -2.83 17.81 -5.92
CA VAL A 469 -4.17 17.37 -6.33
C VAL A 469 -5.11 17.33 -5.12
N ASN A 470 -4.68 16.74 -4.00
CA ASN A 470 -5.47 16.77 -2.76
C ASN A 470 -5.81 18.19 -2.31
N THR A 471 -4.84 19.09 -2.35
CA THR A 471 -5.06 20.50 -1.99
C THR A 471 -6.03 21.16 -2.98
N THR A 472 -5.87 20.96 -4.29
CA THR A 472 -6.76 21.54 -5.30
C THR A 472 -8.19 21.05 -5.12
N LEU A 473 -8.39 19.73 -4.96
CA LEU A 473 -9.71 19.13 -4.75
C LEU A 473 -10.38 19.68 -3.49
N HIS A 474 -9.64 19.78 -2.39
CA HIS A 474 -10.15 20.34 -1.13
C HIS A 474 -10.67 21.78 -1.33
N GLU A 475 -9.91 22.65 -1.98
CA GLU A 475 -10.32 24.04 -2.22
C GLU A 475 -11.48 24.16 -3.24
N GLU A 476 -11.50 23.29 -4.24
CA GLU A 476 -12.62 23.19 -5.19
C GLU A 476 -13.89 22.68 -4.50
N MET A 477 -13.78 21.79 -3.51
CA MET A 477 -14.93 21.38 -2.71
C MET A 477 -15.48 22.54 -1.88
N HIS A 478 -14.62 23.37 -1.28
CA HIS A 478 -15.09 24.61 -0.66
C HIS A 478 -15.84 25.48 -1.66
N LEU A 479 -15.35 25.62 -2.89
CA LEU A 479 -16.05 26.40 -3.91
C LEU A 479 -17.42 25.80 -4.27
N MET A 480 -17.53 24.48 -4.40
CA MET A 480 -18.82 23.82 -4.64
C MET A 480 -19.77 23.95 -3.44
N ASP A 481 -19.24 23.91 -2.21
CA ASP A 481 -19.98 24.17 -0.98
C ASP A 481 -20.51 25.63 -0.92
N LEU A 482 -19.78 26.59 -1.53
CA LEU A 482 -20.22 27.98 -1.73
C LEU A 482 -21.38 28.04 -2.73
N TYR A 483 -21.23 27.39 -3.88
CA TYR A 483 -22.24 27.38 -4.94
C TYR A 483 -23.51 26.66 -4.50
N GLY A 484 -23.37 25.66 -3.64
CA GLY A 484 -24.48 24.91 -3.05
C GLY A 484 -25.33 25.72 -2.06
N ARG A 485 -24.98 26.97 -1.72
CA ARG A 485 -25.77 27.77 -0.76
C ARG A 485 -27.22 27.95 -1.20
N LYS A 486 -28.07 28.41 -0.28
CA LYS A 486 -29.47 28.76 -0.59
C LYS A 486 -29.54 29.99 -1.51
N ASP A 487 -28.63 30.94 -1.32
CA ASP A 487 -28.48 32.15 -2.14
C ASP A 487 -26.97 32.35 -2.33
N PRO A 488 -26.38 31.90 -3.47
CA PRO A 488 -24.94 31.99 -3.72
C PRO A 488 -24.47 33.44 -3.90
N SER A 489 -25.37 34.42 -4.03
CA SER A 489 -25.02 35.84 -4.15
C SER A 489 -24.75 36.54 -2.81
N LYS A 490 -25.03 35.87 -1.67
CA LYS A 490 -24.94 36.47 -0.33
C LYS A 490 -23.95 35.76 0.58
N SER A 491 -23.46 36.52 1.55
CA SER A 491 -22.77 35.96 2.70
C SER A 491 -23.72 35.18 3.60
N GLY A 492 -23.24 34.08 4.17
CA GLY A 492 -24.03 33.21 5.04
C GLY A 492 -23.43 31.82 5.13
N ASN A 493 -24.19 30.90 5.74
CA ASN A 493 -23.78 29.51 5.93
C ASN A 493 -23.56 28.83 4.59
N TRP A 494 -22.55 27.95 4.56
CA TRP A 494 -22.24 27.09 3.42
C TRP A 494 -23.31 26.00 3.27
N PHE A 495 -23.33 25.30 2.13
CA PHE A 495 -24.32 24.25 1.94
C PHE A 495 -24.22 23.18 3.03
N SER A 496 -23.02 22.66 3.27
CA SER A 496 -22.70 21.68 4.30
C SER A 496 -23.15 22.13 5.70
N THR A 497 -22.79 23.36 6.11
CA THR A 497 -23.14 23.89 7.44
C THR A 497 -24.61 24.30 7.57
N SER A 498 -25.35 24.39 6.46
CA SER A 498 -26.80 24.57 6.48
C SER A 498 -27.59 23.28 6.69
N ARG A 499 -26.94 22.11 6.54
CA ARG A 499 -27.54 20.80 6.78
C ARG A 499 -27.56 20.49 8.27
N THR A 500 -28.72 20.61 8.90
CA THR A 500 -28.89 20.35 10.33
C THR A 500 -28.49 18.92 10.71
N VAL A 501 -28.78 17.94 9.85
CA VAL A 501 -28.44 16.53 10.08
C VAL A 501 -26.92 16.34 10.16
N LEU A 502 -26.14 16.87 9.20
CA LEU A 502 -24.69 16.83 9.24
C LEU A 502 -24.11 17.54 10.48
N MET A 503 -24.65 18.71 10.82
CA MET A 503 -24.22 19.46 12.01
C MET A 503 -24.45 18.66 13.31
N ASP A 504 -25.58 17.96 13.41
CA ASP A 504 -25.95 17.15 14.57
C ASP A 504 -25.10 15.87 14.65
N VAL A 505 -24.94 15.15 13.54
CA VAL A 505 -24.07 13.96 13.45
C VAL A 505 -22.64 14.33 13.84
N PHE A 506 -22.07 15.39 13.27
CA PHE A 506 -20.73 15.84 13.60
C PHE A 506 -20.58 16.17 15.09
N LYS A 507 -21.58 16.83 15.69
CA LYS A 507 -21.56 17.16 17.12
C LYS A 507 -21.62 15.92 18.01
N SER A 508 -22.32 14.89 17.58
CA SER A 508 -22.44 13.62 18.31
C SER A 508 -21.27 12.66 18.07
N THR A 509 -20.50 12.89 17.00
CA THR A 509 -19.36 12.04 16.62
C THR A 509 -18.24 12.17 17.65
N SER A 510 -17.72 11.05 18.12
CA SER A 510 -16.60 11.01 19.06
C SER A 510 -15.32 11.54 18.42
N ASP A 511 -14.50 12.24 19.21
CA ASP A 511 -13.14 12.63 18.83
C ASP A 511 -12.11 11.51 19.02
N SER A 512 -12.49 10.34 19.55
CA SER A 512 -11.58 9.20 19.71
C SER A 512 -10.99 8.76 18.37
N ILE A 513 -9.74 8.28 18.41
CA ILE A 513 -9.01 7.75 17.26
C ILE A 513 -8.83 6.26 17.49
N SER A 514 -9.21 5.41 16.53
CA SER A 514 -8.92 3.97 16.60
C SER A 514 -7.42 3.68 16.57
N ASP A 515 -7.02 2.51 17.05
CA ASP A 515 -5.60 2.10 17.04
C ASP A 515 -5.03 2.10 15.60
N GLU A 516 -5.81 1.66 14.62
CA GLU A 516 -5.40 1.63 13.20
C GLU A 516 -5.11 3.03 12.64
N VAL A 517 -5.98 4.01 12.94
CA VAL A 517 -5.79 5.41 12.51
C VAL A 517 -4.64 6.06 13.28
N ALA A 518 -4.51 5.76 14.57
CA ALA A 518 -3.40 6.25 15.39
C ALA A 518 -2.04 5.73 14.90
N ASP A 519 -1.96 4.46 14.52
CA ASP A 519 -0.76 3.84 13.94
C ASP A 519 -0.41 4.45 12.59
N LEU A 520 -1.41 4.71 11.73
CA LEU A 520 -1.21 5.43 10.47
C LEU A 520 -0.60 6.83 10.70
N PHE A 521 -1.14 7.59 11.65
CA PHE A 521 -0.61 8.92 12.00
C PHE A 521 0.80 8.86 12.59
N ALA A 522 1.10 7.82 13.37
CA ALA A 522 2.44 7.60 13.92
C ALA A 522 3.46 7.29 12.82
N GLU A 523 3.13 6.43 11.87
CA GLU A 523 4.03 6.11 10.75
C GLU A 523 4.19 7.30 9.81
N HIS A 524 3.11 8.03 9.51
CA HIS A 524 3.17 9.27 8.73
C HIS A 524 4.10 10.30 9.37
N LYS A 525 4.02 10.47 10.70
CA LYS A 525 4.89 11.38 11.47
C LYS A 525 6.35 10.97 11.46
N LYS A 526 6.63 9.67 11.49
CA LYS A 526 7.98 9.12 11.39
C LYS A 526 8.55 9.36 9.99
N GLU A 527 7.78 9.09 8.95
CA GLU A 527 8.19 9.28 7.57
C GLU A 527 8.40 10.76 7.24
N TYR A 528 7.55 11.65 7.77
CA TYR A 528 7.75 13.10 7.71
C TYR A 528 9.11 13.52 8.28
N ARG A 529 9.50 12.99 9.45
CA ARG A 529 10.80 13.31 10.05
C ARG A 529 11.94 12.87 9.15
N ARG A 530 11.87 11.65 8.61
CA ARG A 530 12.89 11.13 7.68
C ARG A 530 13.06 12.05 6.47
N VAL A 531 11.97 12.34 5.76
CA VAL A 531 11.97 13.21 4.56
C VAL A 531 12.44 14.63 4.89
N ARG A 532 11.96 15.21 6.00
CA ARG A 532 12.40 16.53 6.46
C ARG A 532 13.90 16.56 6.70
N ASP A 533 14.43 15.55 7.39
CA ASP A 533 15.83 15.52 7.77
C ASP A 533 16.74 15.31 6.54
N GLU A 534 16.30 14.53 5.55
CA GLU A 534 16.96 14.39 4.25
C GLU A 534 17.03 15.70 3.46
N VAL A 535 15.89 16.39 3.31
CA VAL A 535 15.83 17.70 2.62
C VAL A 535 16.68 18.73 3.37
N ASN A 536 16.58 18.77 4.70
CA ASN A 536 17.39 19.68 5.52
C ASN A 536 18.89 19.40 5.34
N ALA A 537 19.33 18.14 5.36
CA ALA A 537 20.73 17.77 5.16
C ALA A 537 21.25 18.20 3.78
N LYS A 538 20.47 17.95 2.71
CA LYS A 538 20.80 18.40 1.35
C LYS A 538 21.07 19.90 1.30
N TYR A 539 20.15 20.72 1.82
CA TYR A 539 20.30 22.17 1.77
C TYR A 539 21.29 22.73 2.77
N GLN A 540 21.49 22.08 3.92
CA GLN A 540 22.57 22.43 4.85
C GLN A 540 23.94 22.25 4.20
N ASN A 541 24.14 21.20 3.39
CA ASN A 541 25.37 21.03 2.62
C ASN A 541 25.57 22.17 1.61
N LEU A 542 24.54 22.49 0.80
CA LEU A 542 24.60 23.60 -0.17
C LEU A 542 24.87 24.95 0.50
N ILE A 543 24.23 25.21 1.64
CA ILE A 543 24.44 26.43 2.43
C ILE A 543 25.87 26.46 3.00
N SER A 544 26.40 25.31 3.42
CA SER A 544 27.77 25.20 3.95
C SER A 544 28.80 25.43 2.86
N GLU A 545 28.60 24.89 1.66
CA GLU A 545 29.41 25.18 0.47
C GLU A 545 29.39 26.67 0.12
N LEU A 546 28.21 27.29 0.11
CA LEU A 546 28.07 28.73 -0.11
C LEU A 546 28.81 29.54 0.96
N ASN A 547 28.70 29.16 2.23
CA ASN A 547 29.42 29.82 3.33
C ASN A 547 30.94 29.67 3.20
N ASN A 548 31.42 28.46 2.89
CA ASN A 548 32.84 28.18 2.70
C ASN A 548 33.40 28.99 1.52
N SER A 549 32.64 29.16 0.43
CA SER A 549 33.10 29.97 -0.71
C SER A 549 33.39 31.44 -0.34
N VAL A 550 32.64 32.00 0.62
CA VAL A 550 32.89 33.35 1.14
C VAL A 550 34.13 33.36 2.04
N MET A 551 34.27 32.36 2.92
CA MET A 551 35.42 32.24 3.83
C MET A 551 36.74 32.03 3.07
N ASP A 552 36.71 31.19 2.04
CA ASP A 552 37.85 30.86 1.18
C ASP A 552 38.14 31.93 0.12
N LYS A 553 37.34 33.01 0.09
CA LYS A 553 37.45 34.12 -0.87
C LYS A 553 37.33 33.68 -2.35
N THR A 554 36.64 32.58 -2.60
CA THR A 554 36.37 32.06 -3.95
C THR A 554 35.01 32.53 -4.49
N PHE A 555 34.13 33.02 -3.63
CA PHE A 555 32.83 33.58 -4.00
C PHE A 555 32.96 34.83 -4.87
N GLN A 556 32.41 34.78 -6.09
CA GLN A 556 32.39 35.89 -7.03
C GLN A 556 31.09 36.70 -6.85
N GLY A 557 31.13 37.78 -6.07
CA GLY A 557 29.97 38.66 -5.89
C GLY A 557 30.06 39.55 -4.65
N SER A 558 29.07 40.42 -4.47
CA SER A 558 28.94 41.26 -3.29
C SER A 558 28.31 40.50 -2.11
N LEU A 559 28.37 41.07 -0.91
CA LEU A 559 27.64 40.55 0.26
C LEU A 559 26.12 40.50 0.02
N ALA A 560 25.58 41.40 -0.80
CA ALA A 560 24.17 41.38 -1.19
C ALA A 560 23.85 40.17 -2.08
N ASP A 561 24.77 39.80 -2.98
CA ASP A 561 24.61 38.61 -3.84
C ASP A 561 24.67 37.31 -3.01
N TYR A 562 25.57 37.22 -2.04
CA TYR A 562 25.61 36.11 -1.08
C TYR A 562 24.28 35.99 -0.32
N LYS A 563 23.78 37.08 0.28
CA LYS A 563 22.51 37.08 1.03
C LYS A 563 21.34 36.64 0.14
N LYS A 564 21.33 37.07 -1.12
CA LYS A 564 20.32 36.66 -2.11
C LYS A 564 20.39 35.16 -2.39
N GLN A 565 21.58 34.60 -2.60
CA GLN A 565 21.77 33.15 -2.82
C GLN A 565 21.40 32.33 -1.58
N TYR A 566 21.83 32.76 -0.40
CA TYR A 566 21.48 32.12 0.87
C TYR A 566 19.96 32.06 1.08
N ASN A 567 19.27 33.21 0.95
CA ASN A 567 17.82 33.27 1.08
C ASN A 567 17.11 32.42 0.03
N LYS A 568 17.67 32.32 -1.18
CA LYS A 568 17.14 31.43 -2.24
C LYS A 568 17.26 29.96 -1.84
N LEU A 569 18.39 29.54 -1.25
CA LEU A 569 18.56 28.17 -0.74
C LEU A 569 17.59 27.86 0.41
N VAL A 570 17.41 28.80 1.35
CA VAL A 570 16.45 28.63 2.46
C VAL A 570 15.02 28.55 1.95
N SER A 571 14.63 29.38 0.99
CA SER A 571 13.30 29.28 0.36
C SER A 571 13.13 27.93 -0.33
N ALA A 572 14.10 27.53 -1.15
CA ALA A 572 14.05 26.26 -1.88
C ALA A 572 13.98 25.05 -0.93
N MET A 573 14.71 25.08 0.19
CA MET A 573 14.62 24.05 1.24
C MET A 573 13.20 23.94 1.82
N ASN A 574 12.58 25.09 2.14
CA ASN A 574 11.22 25.09 2.68
C ASN A 574 10.20 24.62 1.64
N ASP A 575 10.37 25.03 0.37
CA ASP A 575 9.48 24.65 -0.73
C ASP A 575 9.59 23.16 -1.07
N GLU A 576 10.82 22.61 -1.14
CA GLU A 576 11.04 21.17 -1.36
C GLU A 576 10.55 20.34 -0.17
N ARG A 577 10.76 20.80 1.07
CA ARG A 577 10.23 20.12 2.25
C ARG A 577 8.71 20.06 2.23
N ASP A 578 8.03 21.17 1.96
CA ASP A 578 6.56 21.22 1.90
C ASP A 578 6.04 20.32 0.77
N TYR A 579 6.64 20.39 -0.42
CA TYR A 579 6.29 19.54 -1.55
C TYR A 579 6.44 18.04 -1.23
N MET A 580 7.59 17.65 -0.67
CA MET A 580 7.84 16.24 -0.32
C MET A 580 6.91 15.78 0.80
N ALA A 581 6.71 16.60 1.84
CA ALA A 581 5.87 16.26 2.98
C ALA A 581 4.41 16.00 2.60
N ARG A 582 3.84 16.81 1.70
CA ARG A 582 2.45 16.62 1.21
C ARG A 582 2.28 15.36 0.34
N ASN A 583 3.38 14.78 -0.14
CA ASN A 583 3.40 13.61 -1.02
C ASN A 583 3.76 12.31 -0.29
N ILE A 584 4.04 12.37 1.02
CA ILE A 584 4.39 11.21 1.83
C ILE A 584 3.27 10.18 1.79
N MET A 585 3.64 8.90 1.65
CA MET A 585 2.70 7.76 1.68
C MET A 585 1.52 7.93 0.72
N GLY A 586 1.76 8.50 -0.47
CA GLY A 586 0.75 8.73 -1.49
C GLY A 586 -0.10 10.00 -1.31
N GLY A 587 0.24 10.87 -0.34
CA GLY A 587 -0.53 12.08 -0.03
C GLY A 587 -1.86 11.80 0.67
N GLY A 588 -2.59 12.83 1.09
CA GLY A 588 -3.93 12.71 1.69
C GLY A 588 -3.97 12.41 3.19
N ILE A 589 -2.92 11.84 3.81
CA ILE A 589 -2.95 11.56 5.26
C ILE A 589 -3.13 12.85 6.08
N GLY A 590 -2.55 13.96 5.64
CA GLY A 590 -2.75 15.26 6.28
C GLY A 590 -4.21 15.75 6.25
N ASN A 591 -4.98 15.41 5.21
CA ASN A 591 -6.40 15.72 5.13
C ASN A 591 -7.19 14.87 6.15
N LEU A 592 -6.83 13.59 6.31
CA LEU A 592 -7.45 12.72 7.32
C LEU A 592 -7.13 13.23 8.74
N GLU A 593 -5.87 13.56 9.01
CA GLU A 593 -5.44 14.18 10.27
C GLU A 593 -6.23 15.45 10.61
N ASP A 594 -6.54 16.27 9.61
CA ASP A 594 -7.31 17.49 9.78
C ASP A 594 -8.80 17.22 10.09
N ILE A 595 -9.40 16.16 9.53
CA ILE A 595 -10.74 15.69 9.94
C ILE A 595 -10.76 15.35 11.43
N TYR A 596 -9.75 14.61 11.93
CA TYR A 596 -9.67 14.30 13.37
C TYR A 596 -9.34 15.53 14.22
N ASP A 597 -8.55 16.47 13.71
CA ASP A 597 -8.35 17.76 14.39
C ASP A 597 -9.68 18.52 14.53
N ALA A 598 -10.45 18.61 13.44
CA ALA A 598 -11.77 19.24 13.42
C ALA A 598 -12.74 18.56 14.42
N LEU A 599 -12.79 17.23 14.47
CA LEU A 599 -13.59 16.47 15.45
C LEU A 599 -13.19 16.80 16.89
N SER A 600 -11.89 16.87 17.17
CA SER A 600 -11.37 17.27 18.49
C SER A 600 -11.55 18.75 18.84
N GLY A 601 -12.04 19.55 17.89
CA GLY A 601 -12.10 21.00 18.03
C GLY A 601 -10.75 21.68 18.05
N GLY A 602 -9.76 21.10 17.37
CA GLY A 602 -8.40 21.62 17.23
C GLY A 602 -7.42 21.17 18.32
N VAL A 603 -7.85 20.34 19.26
CA VAL A 603 -7.04 19.93 20.41
C VAL A 603 -5.92 18.98 20.00
N PHE A 604 -6.16 18.12 19.01
CA PHE A 604 -5.16 17.17 18.54
C PHE A 604 -3.97 17.85 17.89
N ARG A 605 -4.21 18.90 17.10
CA ARG A 605 -3.14 19.70 16.52
C ARG A 605 -2.35 20.45 17.59
N ASP A 606 -3.04 21.08 18.54
CA ASP A 606 -2.41 21.85 19.62
C ASP A 606 -1.52 20.97 20.52
N LYS A 607 -1.92 19.71 20.75
CA LYS A 607 -1.15 18.72 21.51
C LYS A 607 -0.09 17.98 20.67
N GLY A 608 -0.06 18.19 19.35
CA GLY A 608 0.81 17.46 18.43
C GLY A 608 0.47 15.98 18.29
N THR A 609 -0.77 15.59 18.56
CA THR A 609 -1.33 14.25 18.28
C THR A 609 -1.36 14.04 16.77
N VAL A 610 -1.86 15.03 16.03
CA VAL A 610 -1.79 15.09 14.57
C VAL A 610 -0.78 16.14 14.09
N MET A 611 -0.28 15.96 12.87
CA MET A 611 0.72 16.82 12.25
C MET A 611 0.12 17.94 11.40
N TYR A 612 -1.04 17.70 10.81
CA TYR A 612 -1.79 18.63 9.99
C TYR A 612 -3.11 18.97 10.69
N GLY A 613 -3.60 20.19 10.42
CA GLY A 613 -4.79 20.75 11.06
C GLY A 613 -4.63 22.21 11.45
N HIS A 614 -5.77 22.83 11.75
CA HIS A 614 -5.87 24.27 11.97
C HIS A 614 -5.85 24.67 13.47
N GLY A 615 -5.98 23.71 14.39
CA GLY A 615 -5.88 23.92 15.82
C GLY A 615 -7.08 24.64 16.45
N SER A 616 -7.09 24.74 17.78
CA SER A 616 -8.28 25.17 18.52
C SER A 616 -8.65 26.63 18.33
N SER A 617 -7.74 27.45 17.77
CA SER A 617 -8.06 28.84 17.42
C SER A 617 -8.98 28.93 16.21
N TYR A 618 -8.84 28.03 15.24
CA TYR A 618 -9.65 28.00 14.03
C TYR A 618 -10.92 27.20 14.26
N TYR A 619 -10.80 25.99 14.81
CA TYR A 619 -11.91 25.07 15.07
C TYR A 619 -12.77 25.43 16.30
N ARG A 620 -12.93 26.71 16.61
CA ARG A 620 -13.82 27.16 17.68
C ARG A 620 -15.28 27.00 17.34
N SER A 621 -15.65 27.25 16.07
CA SER A 621 -17.03 27.13 15.62
C SER A 621 -17.29 25.76 15.00
N GLN A 622 -18.48 25.21 15.26
CA GLN A 622 -18.93 23.98 14.61
C GLN A 622 -18.94 24.11 13.08
N GLU A 623 -19.28 25.30 12.57
CA GLU A 623 -19.31 25.60 11.14
C GLU A 623 -17.94 25.40 10.49
N SER A 624 -16.85 25.92 11.11
CA SER A 624 -15.50 25.72 10.58
C SER A 624 -15.10 24.24 10.54
N ARG A 625 -15.51 23.46 11.55
CA ARG A 625 -15.19 22.02 11.63
C ARG A 625 -15.88 21.23 10.51
N VAL A 626 -17.18 21.45 10.32
CA VAL A 626 -17.98 20.75 9.31
C VAL A 626 -17.53 21.15 7.90
N HIS A 627 -17.28 22.44 7.68
CA HIS A 627 -16.84 22.97 6.39
C HIS A 627 -15.48 22.41 5.95
N GLU A 628 -14.49 22.33 6.84
CA GLU A 628 -13.19 21.70 6.53
C GLU A 628 -13.33 20.18 6.36
N THR A 629 -14.21 19.54 7.15
CA THR A 629 -14.37 18.09 7.09
C THR A 629 -14.94 17.63 5.75
N ILE A 630 -15.98 18.30 5.23
CA ILE A 630 -16.54 17.92 3.92
C ILE A 630 -15.54 18.13 2.78
N ALA A 631 -14.69 19.16 2.87
CA ALA A 631 -13.66 19.43 1.87
C ALA A 631 -12.54 18.39 1.89
N ASN A 632 -12.05 18.05 3.09
CA ASN A 632 -11.09 16.96 3.27
C ASN A 632 -11.67 15.60 2.86
N TYR A 633 -12.93 15.33 3.21
CA TYR A 633 -13.63 14.11 2.84
C TYR A 633 -13.72 13.94 1.31
N ALA A 634 -14.25 14.93 0.60
CA ALA A 634 -14.42 14.85 -0.85
C ALA A 634 -13.07 14.68 -1.58
N ALA A 635 -12.02 15.37 -1.15
CA ALA A 635 -10.69 15.20 -1.73
C ALA A 635 -10.18 13.77 -1.55
N LEU A 636 -10.33 13.19 -0.35
CA LEU A 636 -9.91 11.82 -0.05
C LEU A 636 -10.74 10.76 -0.76
N SER A 637 -12.05 10.98 -0.92
CA SER A 637 -12.92 10.05 -1.66
C SER A 637 -12.51 9.88 -3.12
N ILE A 638 -11.82 10.86 -3.70
CA ILE A 638 -11.22 10.73 -5.05
C ILE A 638 -9.82 10.13 -4.97
N THR A 639 -8.94 10.66 -4.11
CA THR A 639 -7.49 10.38 -4.19
C THR A 639 -7.04 9.18 -3.36
N ARG A 640 -7.75 8.89 -2.26
CA ARG A 640 -7.39 7.92 -1.24
C ARG A 640 -8.63 7.22 -0.66
N PRO A 641 -9.37 6.44 -1.48
CA PRO A 641 -10.52 5.67 -1.01
C PRO A 641 -10.19 4.75 0.17
N ASP A 642 -8.95 4.25 0.24
CA ASP A 642 -8.45 3.46 1.37
C ASP A 642 -8.48 4.22 2.71
N LEU A 643 -8.22 5.54 2.70
CA LEU A 643 -8.33 6.38 3.90
C LEU A 643 -9.79 6.67 4.28
N ILE A 644 -10.69 6.70 3.30
CA ILE A 644 -12.14 6.80 3.55
C ILE A 644 -12.67 5.52 4.17
N GLU A 645 -12.23 4.34 3.72
CA GLU A 645 -12.63 3.07 4.36
C GLU A 645 -12.15 2.99 5.82
N LEU A 646 -10.94 3.50 6.13
CA LEU A 646 -10.48 3.66 7.52
C LEU A 646 -11.35 4.62 8.33
N LEU A 647 -11.69 5.78 7.76
CA LEU A 647 -12.59 6.74 8.39
C LEU A 647 -14.00 6.15 8.60
N LYS A 648 -14.49 5.35 7.65
CA LYS A 648 -15.81 4.69 7.70
C LYS A 648 -15.84 3.61 8.78
N ALA A 649 -14.76 2.84 8.92
CA ALA A 649 -14.63 1.86 10.00
C ALA A 649 -14.64 2.53 11.39
N ASP A 650 -14.00 3.69 11.53
CA ASP A 650 -13.86 4.38 12.82
C ASP A 650 -15.01 5.36 13.15
N LYS A 651 -15.64 5.95 12.12
CA LYS A 651 -16.66 7.01 12.21
C LYS A 651 -17.81 6.78 11.20
N PRO A 652 -18.51 5.63 11.25
CA PRO A 652 -19.48 5.23 10.21
C PRO A 652 -20.63 6.21 10.02
N ASP A 653 -21.21 6.73 11.10
CA ASP A 653 -22.35 7.66 11.02
C ASP A 653 -21.95 9.00 10.39
N LEU A 654 -20.72 9.47 10.69
CA LEU A 654 -20.17 10.68 10.07
C LEU A 654 -20.00 10.48 8.57
N VAL A 655 -19.38 9.38 8.15
CA VAL A 655 -19.16 9.08 6.73
C VAL A 655 -20.49 8.96 5.99
N ALA A 656 -21.48 8.26 6.55
CA ALA A 656 -22.80 8.14 5.94
C ALA A 656 -23.48 9.49 5.69
N GLU A 657 -23.38 10.44 6.62
CA GLU A 657 -23.98 11.78 6.42
C GLU A 657 -23.13 12.69 5.52
N LEU A 658 -21.81 12.47 5.46
CA LEU A 658 -20.94 13.13 4.47
C LEU A 658 -21.31 12.67 3.04
N ASP A 659 -21.53 11.37 2.83
CA ASP A 659 -22.04 10.81 1.57
C ASP A 659 -23.40 11.39 1.20
N ALA A 660 -24.34 11.41 2.15
CA ALA A 660 -25.66 12.02 1.95
C ALA A 660 -25.55 13.52 1.60
N THR A 661 -24.57 14.22 2.15
CA THR A 661 -24.30 15.63 1.84
C THR A 661 -23.78 15.81 0.42
N ILE A 662 -22.87 14.94 -0.06
CA ILE A 662 -22.40 14.94 -1.45
C ILE A 662 -23.56 14.69 -2.41
N ILE A 663 -24.39 13.67 -2.16
CA ILE A 663 -25.55 13.33 -3.00
C ILE A 663 -26.53 14.50 -3.08
N GLU A 664 -26.81 15.17 -1.97
CA GLU A 664 -27.74 16.31 -1.94
C GLU A 664 -27.17 17.55 -2.64
N LEU A 665 -25.84 17.72 -2.65
CA LEU A 665 -25.19 18.75 -3.44
C LEU A 665 -25.22 18.40 -4.94
N LEU A 666 -25.05 17.13 -5.28
CA LEU A 666 -25.14 16.62 -6.66
C LEU A 666 -26.54 16.84 -7.24
N LYS A 667 -27.60 16.59 -6.46
CA LYS A 667 -28.99 16.90 -6.85
C LYS A 667 -29.20 18.37 -7.18
N LYS A 668 -28.51 19.29 -6.48
CA LYS A 668 -28.56 20.72 -6.81
C LYS A 668 -27.91 21.04 -8.16
N ALA A 669 -26.99 20.22 -8.63
CA ALA A 669 -26.38 20.34 -9.95
C ALA A 669 -27.25 19.72 -11.07
N GLY A 670 -28.40 19.11 -10.73
CA GLY A 670 -29.37 18.59 -11.70
C GLY A 670 -29.13 17.15 -12.14
N GLU A 671 -28.41 16.35 -11.35
CA GLU A 671 -28.26 14.90 -11.56
C GLU A 671 -29.12 14.15 -10.52
N GLU A 672 -29.93 13.18 -11.00
CA GLU A 672 -30.84 12.35 -10.17
C GLU A 672 -30.17 11.05 -9.72
#